data_AF-A0A395RXF2-F1
#
_entry.id   AF-A0A395RXF2-F1
#
_cell.length_a   1.000
_cell.length_b   1.000
_cell.length_c   1.000
_cell.angle_alpha   90.00
_cell.angle_beta   90.00
_cell.angle_gamma   90.00
#
_symmetry.space_group_name_H-M   'P 1'
#
loop_
_entity.id
_entity.type
_entity.pdbx_description
1 polymer ?
#
loop_
_entity_poly.entity_id
_entity_poly.type
_entity_poly.pdbx_seq_one_letter_code
_entity_poly.pdbx_strand_id
1 'polypeptide(L)'
;MATLHQYDYIFALTVIFACLDAWNIGANDVANSFGTSVSSRSLTMKQAMLIAAVCEFSGSVSVGSRVADTIRTKIVDPHHYDSSPGVLLLVMMCTIVSSSLFLTFATRQGLPVSTTHSLIGGLVGAATASIGIEKVSWGWHGVSQIFAAWIIAPLIAGCFGYVLFLCTKKFILTKRTAVKRAFFSIPFYTYLTVGALTMLLVWKGIHVINLSTRDTVIAIFATATGMTFLQALFILPFLWTRIMHEDWTLKWYHVFQGPMLLWRSPPPPTPIGFTKPSIRDYYQGHLTREELAYIRTSETLLQSIQTPNGELPDLDRDDEWILPPPAQTPPKTPPNRFERRPSSEFVPPRPEGDWNSPRVLAWKVNRVLLRGLEKDVVAMQKRNNILNWDLEDMHARSAHYDNRAEYMYSALQILTAATASFVHGANDVSNAVAPFTTAYQVWSSGSIPEYVEIPIWILVVGGACIVVGLLTYGYHVMRTLGNRLTLISPSRGFCMELASAVTVLMATRLSLPVSTTQSEILLEIGDHIGHKSLRDVCRASRWLMFIFQETAYHTAELDDTPESASRLLALASGPRRKVVRKVQYVPRDPWRESARGNTRLPRGHAGPVREPLLNPYVELSSETIQALQSLSSFPSLEKFQFDLGGWNLNEWRDAPYCFTLLGFIRNNDSYLQEPWRILIENSLLAVAKNAIGTFSHLEINGLPPMGSEYYYACASENWRSLLASLKTFEISLAEARGRNGTMTNAHNSFLYYFPHAFFQHLTNVQHLRITGTEAAMIGGAHTLEPIDWTSFHLSSLTSFEIEYSQIMGGIVGFFSKHVSTLQRVCLKNCTGKRKQDWLNLIQVFLDKQPTQLVEFDIVAYPVLLRYGRTDYFSRKDICGHDMSEETRKEKLRRFVVGQANGRCGCFEPVEICVMDGNPELDESDVVERWKQLEELMERNRRISAGQ
;
A
#
# COMPACT_ATOMS: atom_id res chain seq x y z
N MET A 1 30.03 -36.70 -17.57
CA MET A 1 29.09 -35.70 -18.11
C MET A 1 29.76 -34.34 -17.97
N ALA A 2 29.62 -33.47 -18.96
CA ALA A 2 30.55 -32.35 -19.15
C ALA A 2 30.37 -31.27 -18.07
N THR A 3 31.36 -31.13 -17.20
CA THR A 3 31.63 -29.93 -16.41
C THR A 3 31.91 -28.78 -17.35
N LEU A 4 31.20 -27.66 -17.21
CA LEU A 4 31.40 -26.46 -18.03
C LEU A 4 32.65 -25.70 -17.57
N HIS A 5 33.84 -26.32 -17.74
CA HIS A 5 35.13 -25.78 -17.30
C HIS A 5 35.43 -24.38 -17.85
N GLN A 6 34.88 -24.06 -19.02
CA GLN A 6 34.97 -22.72 -19.61
C GLN A 6 34.34 -21.61 -18.76
N TYR A 7 33.46 -21.95 -17.79
CA TYR A 7 32.80 -21.02 -16.88
C TYR A 7 33.25 -21.18 -15.41
N ASP A 8 34.39 -21.83 -15.16
CA ASP A 8 34.92 -22.05 -13.81
C ASP A 8 35.10 -20.74 -13.02
N TYR A 9 35.46 -19.65 -13.71
CA TYR A 9 35.58 -18.32 -13.09
C TYR A 9 34.22 -17.76 -12.64
N ILE A 10 33.15 -17.97 -13.41
CA ILE A 10 31.79 -17.54 -13.03
C ILE A 10 31.34 -18.36 -11.83
N PHE A 11 31.53 -19.68 -11.86
CA PHE A 11 31.18 -20.56 -10.76
C PHE A 11 31.95 -20.22 -9.47
N ALA A 12 33.26 -19.97 -9.56
CA ALA A 12 34.08 -19.56 -8.42
C ALA A 12 33.60 -18.24 -7.80
N LEU A 13 33.26 -17.25 -8.63
CA LEU A 13 32.65 -16.00 -8.15
C LEU A 13 31.30 -16.27 -7.48
N THR A 14 30.44 -17.09 -8.07
CA THR A 14 29.16 -17.48 -7.47
C THR A 14 29.34 -18.10 -6.10
N VAL A 15 30.32 -19.00 -5.91
CA VAL A 15 30.62 -19.61 -4.60
C VAL A 15 31.01 -18.54 -3.57
N ILE A 16 31.95 -17.66 -3.92
CA ILE A 16 32.44 -16.61 -3.02
C ILE A 16 31.30 -15.68 -2.60
N PHE A 17 30.51 -15.21 -3.57
CA PHE A 17 29.42 -14.29 -3.30
C PHE A 17 28.22 -14.98 -2.65
N ALA A 18 27.98 -16.28 -2.87
CA ALA A 18 26.95 -17.03 -2.16
C ALA A 18 27.29 -17.17 -0.67
N CYS A 19 28.56 -17.45 -0.35
CA CYS A 19 29.05 -17.42 1.02
C CYS A 19 28.94 -16.03 1.64
N LEU A 20 29.23 -14.97 0.89
CA LEU A 20 29.06 -13.59 1.35
C LEU A 20 27.59 -13.22 1.56
N ASP A 21 26.69 -13.65 0.66
CA ASP A 21 25.25 -13.43 0.77
C ASP A 21 24.68 -14.13 2.01
N ALA A 22 25.03 -15.41 2.23
CA ALA A 22 24.70 -16.15 3.44
C ALA A 22 25.26 -15.50 4.71
N TRP A 23 26.50 -14.99 4.66
CA TRP A 23 27.08 -14.22 5.76
C TRP A 23 26.31 -12.92 6.02
N ASN A 24 25.91 -12.20 4.97
CA ASN A 24 25.11 -10.99 5.09
C ASN A 24 23.71 -11.27 5.65
N ILE A 25 23.07 -12.39 5.27
CA ILE A 25 21.78 -12.81 5.84
C ILE A 25 21.91 -12.94 7.36
N GLY A 26 22.92 -13.67 7.85
CA GLY A 26 23.17 -13.77 9.28
C GLY A 26 23.52 -12.43 9.95
N ALA A 27 24.29 -11.57 9.28
CA ALA A 27 24.68 -10.27 9.82
C ALA A 27 23.54 -9.25 9.86
N ASN A 28 22.63 -9.30 8.89
CA ASN A 28 21.53 -8.35 8.75
C ASN A 28 20.32 -8.76 9.58
N ASP A 29 19.96 -10.04 9.52
CA ASP A 29 18.65 -10.49 9.97
C ASP A 29 18.68 -11.12 11.37
N VAL A 30 19.85 -11.33 12.00
CA VAL A 30 19.90 -11.78 13.41
C VAL A 30 19.22 -10.79 14.38
N ALA A 31 19.18 -9.51 14.00
CA ALA A 31 18.48 -8.49 14.75
C ALA A 31 16.98 -8.79 14.86
N ASN A 32 16.43 -9.49 13.88
CA ASN A 32 15.01 -9.78 13.80
C ASN A 32 14.58 -10.69 14.96
N SER A 33 15.28 -11.82 15.15
CA SER A 33 14.92 -12.78 16.20
C SER A 33 15.38 -12.41 17.61
N PHE A 34 16.49 -11.67 17.75
CA PHE A 34 17.09 -11.41 19.06
C PHE A 34 17.16 -9.93 19.47
N GLY A 35 16.87 -8.99 18.57
CA GLY A 35 16.90 -7.55 18.86
C GLY A 35 15.94 -7.16 19.97
N THR A 36 14.75 -7.75 19.96
CA THR A 36 13.73 -7.65 21.02
C THR A 36 14.23 -8.20 22.36
N SER A 37 14.85 -9.38 22.37
CA SER A 37 15.31 -10.07 23.59
C SER A 37 16.55 -9.44 24.24
N VAL A 38 17.42 -8.82 23.43
CA VAL A 38 18.59 -8.07 23.90
C VAL A 38 18.14 -6.68 24.37
N SER A 39 17.23 -6.02 23.64
CA SER A 39 16.70 -4.69 24.00
C SER A 39 15.81 -4.72 25.24
N SER A 40 15.00 -5.77 25.40
CA SER A 40 14.23 -6.02 26.63
C SER A 40 15.12 -6.47 27.79
N ARG A 41 16.41 -6.73 27.56
CA ARG A 41 17.36 -7.26 28.55
C ARG A 41 16.98 -8.64 29.08
N SER A 42 16.17 -9.41 28.37
CA SER A 42 15.96 -10.84 28.67
C SER A 42 17.25 -11.65 28.49
N LEU A 43 17.98 -11.39 27.41
CA LEU A 43 19.25 -12.05 27.10
C LEU A 43 20.40 -11.04 27.04
N THR A 44 21.59 -11.52 27.39
CA THR A 44 22.83 -10.80 27.03
C THR A 44 23.18 -11.09 25.57
N MET A 45 23.91 -10.17 24.92
CA MET A 45 24.34 -10.36 23.52
C MET A 45 25.06 -11.70 23.31
N LYS A 46 25.95 -12.09 24.23
CA LYS A 46 26.65 -13.39 24.17
C LYS A 46 25.71 -14.59 24.22
N GLN A 47 24.69 -14.55 25.08
CA GLN A 47 23.70 -15.62 25.18
C GLN A 47 22.80 -15.69 23.95
N ALA A 48 22.31 -14.53 23.49
CA ALA A 48 21.49 -14.42 22.28
C ALA A 48 22.21 -15.01 21.07
N MET A 49 23.48 -14.65 20.86
CA MET A 49 24.27 -15.13 19.73
C MET A 49 24.58 -16.62 19.78
N LEU A 50 24.77 -17.19 20.98
CA LEU A 50 24.96 -18.64 21.12
C LEU A 50 23.68 -19.41 20.75
N ILE A 51 22.52 -18.94 21.23
CA ILE A 51 21.23 -19.55 20.91
C ILE A 51 20.94 -19.39 19.41
N ALA A 52 21.13 -18.18 18.85
CA ALA A 52 20.98 -17.90 17.43
C ALA A 52 21.84 -18.84 16.58
N ALA A 53 23.12 -19.02 16.91
CA ALA A 53 24.02 -19.89 16.16
C ALA A 53 23.50 -21.33 16.05
N VAL A 54 22.91 -21.87 17.12
CA VAL A 54 22.33 -23.22 17.12
C VAL A 54 21.00 -23.25 16.38
N CYS A 55 20.11 -22.30 16.66
CA CYS A 55 18.77 -22.23 16.09
C CYS A 55 18.79 -21.97 14.58
N GLU A 56 19.50 -20.92 14.13
CA GLU A 56 19.67 -20.60 12.70
C GLU A 56 20.24 -21.81 11.94
N PHE A 57 21.37 -22.36 12.41
CA PHE A 57 22.02 -23.48 11.75
C PHE A 57 21.12 -24.71 11.66
N SER A 58 20.45 -25.06 12.77
CA SER A 58 19.53 -26.21 12.79
C SER A 58 18.32 -25.98 11.89
N GLY A 59 17.76 -24.77 11.83
CA GLY A 59 16.67 -24.40 10.93
C GLY A 59 17.07 -24.49 9.46
N SER A 60 18.25 -23.94 9.13
CA SER A 60 18.81 -23.97 7.79
C SER A 60 19.02 -25.39 7.26
N VAL A 61 19.62 -26.27 8.07
CA VAL A 61 19.95 -27.64 7.65
C VAL A 61 18.70 -28.53 7.60
N SER A 62 17.76 -28.38 8.53
CA SER A 62 16.61 -29.27 8.63
C SER A 62 15.47 -28.92 7.67
N VAL A 63 15.19 -27.63 7.44
CA VAL A 63 13.99 -27.18 6.70
C VAL A 63 14.31 -26.25 5.52
N GLY A 64 15.56 -25.78 5.41
CA GLY A 64 16.01 -24.76 4.45
C GLY A 64 15.74 -25.02 2.96
N SER A 65 15.56 -26.28 2.55
CA SER A 65 15.40 -26.60 1.12
C SER A 65 14.01 -26.27 0.56
N ARG A 66 12.99 -26.05 1.40
CA ARG A 66 11.59 -25.97 0.91
C ARG A 66 11.25 -24.72 0.12
N VAL A 67 11.88 -23.60 0.45
CA VAL A 67 11.56 -22.29 -0.16
C VAL A 67 12.37 -22.07 -1.44
N ALA A 68 13.43 -22.84 -1.64
CA ALA A 68 14.35 -22.71 -2.75
C ALA A 68 13.71 -22.93 -4.13
N ASP A 69 12.83 -23.94 -4.26
CA ASP A 69 12.17 -24.24 -5.54
C ASP A 69 11.28 -23.08 -6.00
N THR A 70 10.63 -22.38 -5.07
CA THR A 70 9.79 -21.21 -5.40
C THR A 70 10.63 -20.07 -5.97
N ILE A 71 11.79 -19.77 -5.39
CA ILE A 71 12.66 -18.65 -5.80
C ILE A 71 13.09 -18.81 -7.26
N ARG A 72 13.36 -20.04 -7.70
CA ARG A 72 13.72 -20.33 -9.08
C ARG A 72 12.51 -20.31 -10.02
N THR A 73 11.51 -21.15 -9.75
CA THR A 73 10.49 -21.52 -10.75
C THR A 73 9.36 -20.52 -10.91
N LYS A 74 8.99 -19.78 -9.86
CA LYS A 74 7.86 -18.84 -9.92
C LYS A 74 8.23 -17.47 -10.48
N ILE A 75 9.53 -17.15 -10.55
CA ILE A 75 10.00 -15.84 -11.00
C ILE A 75 10.40 -15.91 -12.47
N VAL A 76 11.24 -16.89 -12.83
CA VAL A 76 11.73 -17.09 -14.20
C VAL A 76 11.65 -18.57 -14.54
N ASP A 77 10.98 -18.90 -15.65
CA ASP A 77 10.98 -20.27 -16.15
C ASP A 77 12.40 -20.66 -16.62
N PRO A 78 13.04 -21.68 -16.00
CA PRO A 78 14.37 -22.12 -16.40
C PRO A 78 14.44 -22.59 -17.87
N HIS A 79 13.34 -23.05 -18.45
CA HIS A 79 13.29 -23.53 -19.85
C HIS A 79 13.59 -22.43 -20.87
N HIS A 80 13.46 -21.16 -20.50
CA HIS A 80 13.90 -20.06 -21.35
C HIS A 80 15.41 -20.06 -21.64
N TYR A 81 16.20 -20.81 -20.86
CA TYR A 81 17.66 -20.92 -21.00
C TYR A 81 18.14 -22.28 -21.53
N ASP A 82 17.24 -23.17 -21.97
CA ASP A 82 17.60 -24.52 -22.47
C ASP A 82 18.57 -24.46 -23.66
N SER A 83 18.48 -23.41 -24.48
CA SER A 83 19.39 -23.16 -25.60
C SER A 83 20.80 -22.71 -25.17
N SER A 84 20.95 -22.17 -23.96
CA SER A 84 22.21 -21.63 -23.45
C SER A 84 22.28 -21.68 -21.91
N PRO A 85 22.51 -22.87 -21.31
CA PRO A 85 22.55 -23.04 -19.85
C PRO A 85 23.59 -22.13 -19.16
N GLY A 86 24.70 -21.82 -19.83
CA GLY A 86 25.71 -20.88 -19.32
C GLY A 86 25.19 -19.46 -19.03
N VAL A 87 24.11 -19.03 -19.70
CA VAL A 87 23.47 -17.73 -19.42
C VAL A 87 22.71 -17.79 -18.09
N LEU A 88 22.04 -18.91 -17.78
CA LEU A 88 21.39 -19.09 -16.48
C LEU A 88 22.40 -19.08 -15.33
N LEU A 89 23.57 -19.69 -15.53
CA LEU A 89 24.70 -19.62 -14.57
C LEU A 89 25.11 -18.16 -14.29
N LEU A 90 25.26 -17.36 -15.35
CA LEU A 90 25.60 -15.94 -15.24
C LEU A 90 24.49 -15.12 -14.56
N VAL A 91 23.22 -15.40 -14.87
CA VAL A 91 22.05 -14.77 -14.23
C VAL A 91 22.07 -15.03 -12.73
N MET A 92 22.26 -16.29 -12.31
CA MET A 92 22.33 -16.65 -10.88
C MET A 92 23.53 -15.99 -10.19
N MET A 93 24.70 -15.93 -10.84
CA MET A 93 25.86 -15.20 -10.32
C MET A 93 25.53 -13.71 -10.11
N CYS A 94 24.98 -13.03 -11.13
CA CYS A 94 24.60 -11.61 -11.05
C CYS A 94 23.57 -11.34 -9.94
N THR A 95 22.59 -12.23 -9.78
CA THR A 95 21.59 -12.16 -8.72
C THR A 95 22.24 -12.17 -7.33
N ILE A 96 23.12 -13.14 -7.05
CA ILE A 96 23.79 -13.26 -5.75
C ILE A 96 24.76 -12.09 -5.53
N VAL A 97 25.53 -11.68 -6.54
CA VAL A 97 26.45 -10.54 -6.44
C VAL A 97 25.69 -9.25 -6.11
N SER A 98 24.57 -9.00 -6.79
CA SER A 98 23.72 -7.83 -6.55
C SER A 98 23.16 -7.83 -5.12
N SER A 99 22.58 -8.97 -4.70
CA SER A 99 22.05 -9.15 -3.34
C SER A 99 23.12 -8.92 -2.28
N SER A 100 24.25 -9.62 -2.38
CA SER A 100 25.31 -9.58 -1.37
C SER A 100 25.95 -8.19 -1.24
N LEU A 101 26.21 -7.49 -2.35
CA LEU A 101 26.78 -6.13 -2.30
C LEU A 101 25.81 -5.14 -1.66
N PHE A 102 24.52 -5.21 -2.02
CA PHE A 102 23.49 -4.37 -1.43
C PHE A 102 23.35 -4.62 0.08
N LEU A 103 23.29 -5.89 0.48
CA LEU A 103 23.16 -6.26 1.88
C LEU A 103 24.40 -5.83 2.69
N THR A 104 25.61 -6.05 2.20
CA THR A 104 26.84 -5.58 2.88
C THR A 104 26.81 -4.07 3.09
N PHE A 105 26.33 -3.30 2.11
CA PHE A 105 26.16 -1.86 2.26
C PHE A 105 25.11 -1.51 3.31
N ALA A 106 23.93 -2.11 3.25
CA ALA A 106 22.84 -1.86 4.20
C ALA A 106 23.23 -2.21 5.65
N THR A 107 23.79 -3.40 5.86
CA THR A 107 24.23 -3.89 7.17
C THR A 107 25.35 -3.02 7.74
N ARG A 108 26.29 -2.53 6.91
CA ARG A 108 27.33 -1.58 7.35
C ARG A 108 26.74 -0.29 7.91
N GLN A 109 25.67 0.20 7.28
CA GLN A 109 24.93 1.38 7.75
C GLN A 109 24.01 1.06 8.95
N GLY A 110 23.85 -0.21 9.30
CA GLY A 110 22.92 -0.66 10.33
C GLY A 110 21.46 -0.54 9.89
N LEU A 111 21.18 -0.60 8.58
CA LEU A 111 19.81 -0.55 8.07
C LEU A 111 19.25 -1.97 8.03
N PRO A 112 18.15 -2.25 8.75
CA PRO A 112 17.47 -3.53 8.63
C PRO A 112 16.75 -3.60 7.28
N VAL A 113 17.27 -4.42 6.37
CA VAL A 113 16.71 -4.64 5.02
C VAL A 113 16.18 -6.06 4.85
N SER A 114 15.40 -6.28 3.78
CA SER A 114 14.85 -7.59 3.44
C SER A 114 15.77 -8.33 2.47
N THR A 115 16.40 -9.42 2.91
CA THR A 115 17.28 -10.25 2.07
C THR A 115 16.54 -10.89 0.90
N THR A 116 15.33 -11.37 1.14
CA THR A 116 14.40 -11.90 0.12
C THR A 116 14.12 -10.88 -1.00
N HIS A 117 13.95 -9.60 -0.67
CA HIS A 117 13.67 -8.57 -1.68
C HIS A 117 14.91 -8.22 -2.50
N SER A 118 16.07 -8.15 -1.86
CA SER A 118 17.35 -7.92 -2.52
C SER A 118 17.65 -8.99 -3.55
N LEU A 119 17.43 -10.27 -3.19
CA LEU A 119 17.60 -11.40 -4.09
C LEU A 119 16.62 -11.35 -5.26
N ILE A 120 15.32 -11.22 -4.98
CA ILE A 120 14.28 -11.24 -6.01
C ILE A 120 14.42 -10.04 -6.96
N GLY A 121 14.78 -8.86 -6.44
CA GLY A 121 15.10 -7.70 -7.25
C GLY A 121 16.32 -7.94 -8.15
N GLY A 122 17.37 -8.57 -7.62
CA GLY A 122 18.54 -8.99 -8.39
C GLY A 122 18.21 -10.01 -9.49
N LEU A 123 17.31 -10.96 -9.20
CA LEU A 123 16.88 -11.98 -10.15
C LEU A 123 16.01 -11.40 -11.26
N VAL A 124 15.01 -10.59 -10.92
CA VAL A 124 14.16 -9.90 -11.90
C VAL A 124 15.01 -8.97 -12.78
N GLY A 125 15.97 -8.25 -12.21
CA GLY A 125 16.90 -7.40 -12.96
C GLY A 125 17.76 -8.19 -13.95
N ALA A 126 18.42 -9.26 -13.49
CA ALA A 126 19.26 -10.11 -14.33
C ALA A 126 18.46 -10.87 -15.41
N ALA A 127 17.25 -11.32 -15.08
CA ALA A 127 16.34 -11.97 -16.02
C ALA A 127 15.82 -11.00 -17.07
N THR A 128 15.45 -9.79 -16.67
CA THR A 128 15.00 -8.74 -17.60
C THR A 128 16.10 -8.39 -18.60
N ALA A 129 17.36 -8.32 -18.14
CA ALA A 129 18.51 -8.03 -19.01
C ALA A 129 18.85 -9.16 -19.99
N SER A 130 18.55 -10.42 -19.64
CA SER A 130 18.94 -11.59 -20.44
C SER A 130 17.84 -12.07 -21.38
N ILE A 131 16.59 -12.17 -20.92
CA ILE A 131 15.48 -12.74 -21.68
C ILE A 131 14.35 -11.74 -21.97
N GLY A 132 14.45 -10.51 -21.45
CA GLY A 132 13.44 -9.45 -21.59
C GLY A 132 12.34 -9.50 -20.52
N ILE A 133 11.75 -8.34 -20.22
CA ILE A 133 10.76 -8.18 -19.13
C ILE A 133 9.49 -9.02 -19.34
N GLU A 134 9.10 -9.28 -20.58
CA GLU A 134 7.87 -10.01 -20.91
C GLU A 134 7.93 -11.51 -20.53
N LYS A 135 9.13 -12.09 -20.46
CA LYS A 135 9.34 -13.50 -20.16
C LYS A 135 9.48 -13.79 -18.66
N VAL A 136 9.41 -12.74 -17.84
CA VAL A 136 9.28 -12.85 -16.38
C VAL A 136 7.82 -13.16 -16.04
N SER A 137 7.60 -14.07 -15.10
CA SER A 137 6.26 -14.55 -14.73
C SER A 137 5.49 -13.51 -13.91
N TRP A 138 4.95 -12.46 -14.54
CA TRP A 138 4.17 -11.41 -13.87
C TRP A 138 2.76 -11.84 -13.45
N GLY A 139 2.27 -13.01 -13.88
CA GLY A 139 0.92 -13.48 -13.53
C GLY A 139 0.72 -13.73 -12.02
N TRP A 140 -0.53 -13.97 -11.62
CA TRP A 140 -0.89 -14.25 -10.22
C TRP A 140 -0.16 -15.46 -9.64
N HIS A 141 0.21 -16.45 -10.46
CA HIS A 141 0.96 -17.62 -10.00
C HIS A 141 2.49 -17.43 -10.00
N GLY A 142 2.98 -16.22 -10.30
CA GLY A 142 4.40 -15.88 -10.30
C GLY A 142 4.73 -14.71 -9.37
N VAL A 143 5.39 -13.69 -9.91
CA VAL A 143 5.90 -12.52 -9.19
C VAL A 143 4.80 -11.75 -8.46
N SER A 144 3.59 -11.68 -9.02
CA SER A 144 2.48 -10.94 -8.39
C SER A 144 2.02 -11.53 -7.05
N GLN A 145 1.97 -12.86 -6.91
CA GLN A 145 1.65 -13.50 -5.64
C GLN A 145 2.74 -13.26 -4.59
N ILE A 146 4.01 -13.16 -5.01
CA ILE A 146 5.12 -12.85 -4.13
C ILE A 146 4.97 -11.43 -3.56
N PHE A 147 4.73 -10.44 -4.42
CA PHE A 147 4.47 -9.06 -3.98
C PHE A 147 3.24 -8.95 -3.07
N ALA A 148 2.16 -9.66 -3.39
CA ALA A 148 0.98 -9.72 -2.53
C ALA A 148 1.32 -10.29 -1.14
N ALA A 149 2.16 -11.33 -1.08
CA ALA A 149 2.63 -11.91 0.18
C ALA A 149 3.44 -10.91 1.02
N TRP A 150 4.24 -10.04 0.39
CA TRP A 150 5.02 -9.00 1.08
C TRP A 150 4.15 -7.93 1.74
N ILE A 151 2.91 -7.75 1.29
CA ILE A 151 1.94 -6.85 1.91
C ILE A 151 1.11 -7.60 2.95
N ILE A 152 0.59 -8.77 2.58
CA ILE A 152 -0.35 -9.54 3.40
C ILE A 152 0.33 -10.11 4.65
N ALA A 153 1.55 -10.65 4.53
CA ALA A 153 2.21 -11.30 5.66
C ALA A 153 2.51 -10.33 6.80
N PRO A 154 3.15 -9.16 6.59
CA PRO A 154 3.34 -8.19 7.68
C PRO A 154 2.02 -7.75 8.31
N LEU A 155 0.97 -7.50 7.52
CA LEU A 155 -0.34 -7.11 8.05
C LEU A 155 -0.96 -8.19 8.95
N ILE A 156 -0.83 -9.46 8.57
CA ILE A 156 -1.25 -10.60 9.41
C ILE A 156 -0.42 -10.65 10.68
N ALA A 157 0.91 -10.49 10.59
CA ALA A 157 1.79 -10.45 11.76
C ALA A 157 1.39 -9.33 12.71
N GLY A 158 1.25 -8.10 12.22
CA GLY A 158 0.84 -6.93 12.99
C GLY A 158 -0.52 -7.12 13.67
N CYS A 159 -1.52 -7.61 12.92
CA CYS A 159 -2.85 -7.88 13.47
C CYS A 159 -2.81 -8.97 14.57
N PHE A 160 -2.13 -10.08 14.29
CA PHE A 160 -2.04 -11.20 15.23
C PHE A 160 -1.25 -10.83 16.48
N GLY A 161 -0.11 -10.13 16.34
CA GLY A 161 0.69 -9.63 17.46
C GLY A 161 -0.06 -8.61 18.30
N TYR A 162 -0.81 -7.69 17.67
CA TYR A 162 -1.67 -6.75 18.38
C TYR A 162 -2.77 -7.46 19.20
N VAL A 163 -3.48 -8.42 18.59
CA VAL A 163 -4.50 -9.20 19.29
C VAL A 163 -3.89 -9.99 20.45
N LEU A 164 -2.75 -10.65 20.21
CA LEU A 164 -2.04 -11.44 21.21
C LEU A 164 -1.59 -10.57 22.40
N PHE A 165 -1.01 -9.39 22.13
CA PHE A 165 -0.59 -8.47 23.16
C PHE A 165 -1.78 -7.84 23.90
N LEU A 166 -2.86 -7.46 23.20
CA LEU A 166 -4.08 -6.97 23.83
C LEU A 166 -4.70 -7.99 24.79
N CYS A 167 -4.78 -9.26 24.37
CA CYS A 167 -5.23 -10.35 25.22
C CYS A 167 -4.35 -10.48 26.46
N THR A 168 -3.02 -10.51 26.27
CA THR A 168 -2.04 -10.58 27.36
C THR A 168 -2.18 -9.39 28.33
N LYS A 169 -2.27 -8.17 27.79
CA LYS A 169 -2.45 -6.93 28.56
C LYS A 169 -3.75 -6.94 29.37
N LYS A 170 -4.88 -7.26 28.74
CA LYS A 170 -6.23 -7.17 29.34
C LYS A 170 -6.47 -8.28 30.37
N PHE A 171 -6.02 -9.51 30.09
CA PHE A 171 -6.28 -10.66 30.96
C PHE A 171 -5.20 -10.87 32.01
N ILE A 172 -3.95 -10.43 31.79
CA ILE A 172 -2.81 -10.76 32.64
C ILE A 172 -2.17 -9.49 33.23
N LEU A 173 -1.54 -8.64 32.42
CA LEU A 173 -0.62 -7.58 32.90
C LEU A 173 -1.30 -6.44 33.68
N THR A 174 -2.56 -6.10 33.35
CA THR A 174 -3.29 -5.00 34.01
C THR A 174 -4.00 -5.39 35.30
N LYS A 175 -3.97 -6.67 35.69
CA LYS A 175 -4.69 -7.15 36.87
C LYS A 175 -3.82 -7.01 38.12
N ARG A 176 -4.45 -6.73 39.28
CA ARG A 176 -3.75 -6.71 40.58
C ARG A 176 -3.03 -8.03 40.91
N THR A 177 -3.49 -9.14 40.34
CA THR A 177 -2.87 -10.48 40.46
C THR A 177 -2.00 -10.85 39.25
N ALA A 178 -1.44 -9.86 38.54
CA ALA A 178 -0.64 -10.03 37.32
C ALA A 178 0.41 -11.14 37.43
N VAL A 179 1.20 -11.16 38.52
CA VAL A 179 2.27 -12.16 38.73
C VAL A 179 1.71 -13.58 38.77
N LYS A 180 0.60 -13.83 39.48
CA LYS A 180 -0.03 -15.15 39.54
C LYS A 180 -0.63 -15.54 38.19
N ARG A 181 -1.27 -14.60 37.50
CA ARG A 181 -1.86 -14.85 36.17
C ARG A 181 -0.79 -15.14 35.11
N ALA A 182 0.33 -14.42 35.15
CA ALA A 182 1.48 -14.64 34.28
C ALA A 182 2.07 -16.04 34.50
N PHE A 183 2.15 -16.49 35.77
CA PHE A 183 2.60 -17.84 36.08
C PHE A 183 1.72 -18.92 35.43
N PHE A 184 0.39 -18.80 35.59
CA PHE A 184 -0.56 -19.76 35.02
C PHE A 184 -0.68 -19.71 33.50
N SER A 185 -0.25 -18.62 32.85
CA SER A 185 -0.25 -18.52 31.38
C SER A 185 0.95 -19.17 30.71
N ILE A 186 2.07 -19.39 31.43
CA ILE A 186 3.30 -19.98 30.88
C ILE A 186 3.05 -21.31 30.16
N PRO A 187 2.33 -22.30 30.75
CA PRO A 187 2.13 -23.60 30.11
C PRO A 187 1.32 -23.48 28.82
N PHE A 188 0.31 -22.61 28.80
CA PHE A 188 -0.54 -22.37 27.64
C PHE A 188 0.27 -21.78 26.47
N TYR A 189 1.05 -20.73 26.72
CA TYR A 189 1.86 -20.11 25.67
C TYR A 189 2.99 -21.02 25.19
N THR A 190 3.59 -21.80 26.08
CA THR A 190 4.60 -22.80 25.70
C THR A 190 4.00 -23.88 24.83
N TYR A 191 2.81 -24.36 25.17
CA TYR A 191 2.08 -25.33 24.36
C TYR A 191 1.83 -24.83 22.94
N LEU A 192 1.36 -23.59 22.82
CA LEU A 192 1.09 -22.95 21.53
C LEU A 192 2.38 -22.77 20.72
N THR A 193 3.45 -22.30 21.36
CA THR A 193 4.75 -22.05 20.70
C THR A 193 5.39 -23.35 20.20
N VAL A 194 5.48 -24.37 21.07
CA VAL A 194 6.03 -25.68 20.69
C VAL A 194 5.15 -26.38 19.66
N GLY A 195 3.83 -26.29 19.80
CA GLY A 195 2.89 -26.84 18.81
C GLY A 195 3.07 -26.23 17.43
N ALA A 196 3.21 -24.90 17.34
CA ALA A 196 3.48 -24.20 16.08
C ALA A 196 4.84 -24.60 15.47
N LEU A 197 5.89 -24.73 16.30
CA LEU A 197 7.21 -25.20 15.84
C LEU A 197 7.18 -26.64 15.34
N THR A 198 6.58 -27.57 16.10
CA THR A 198 6.43 -28.97 15.67
C THR A 198 5.61 -29.07 14.39
N MET A 199 4.57 -28.25 14.24
CA MET A 199 3.77 -28.22 13.02
C MET A 199 4.63 -27.94 11.78
N LEU A 200 5.61 -27.04 11.88
CA LEU A 200 6.56 -26.81 10.79
C LEU A 200 7.47 -28.00 10.53
N LEU A 201 8.00 -28.63 11.58
CA LEU A 201 8.93 -29.76 11.46
C LEU A 201 8.26 -31.00 10.86
N VAL A 202 7.04 -31.31 11.30
CA VAL A 202 6.40 -32.60 11.01
C VAL A 202 5.58 -32.56 9.72
N TRP A 203 4.82 -31.49 9.48
CA TRP A 203 3.84 -31.49 8.38
C TRP A 203 4.51 -31.63 7.01
N LYS A 204 5.75 -31.15 6.83
CA LYS A 204 6.52 -31.31 5.58
C LYS A 204 8.06 -31.32 5.76
N GLY A 205 8.59 -31.44 6.99
CA GLY A 205 9.94 -30.94 7.32
C GLY A 205 11.07 -31.88 7.58
N ILE A 206 10.79 -33.16 7.69
CA ILE A 206 11.86 -34.13 7.75
C ILE A 206 11.79 -34.85 6.41
N HIS A 207 12.77 -34.58 5.55
CA HIS A 207 12.98 -35.25 4.25
C HIS A 207 12.93 -36.78 4.29
N VAL A 208 12.93 -37.35 5.49
CA VAL A 208 13.10 -38.78 5.78
C VAL A 208 11.78 -39.48 6.10
N ILE A 209 10.67 -38.77 6.39
CA ILE A 209 9.44 -39.42 6.88
C ILE A 209 8.17 -38.82 6.26
N ASN A 210 7.53 -39.55 5.34
CA ASN A 210 6.17 -39.26 4.88
C ASN A 210 5.17 -39.69 5.96
N LEU A 211 4.78 -38.75 6.83
CA LEU A 211 3.79 -39.00 7.88
C LEU A 211 2.36 -38.77 7.36
N SER A 212 1.42 -39.62 7.79
CA SER A 212 -0.01 -39.40 7.52
C SER A 212 -0.52 -38.13 8.21
N THR A 213 -1.61 -37.53 7.72
CA THR A 213 -2.26 -36.38 8.37
C THR A 213 -2.61 -36.69 9.83
N ARG A 214 -3.03 -37.92 10.12
CA ARG A 214 -3.31 -38.39 11.49
C ARG A 214 -2.05 -38.35 12.36
N ASP A 215 -0.94 -38.89 11.86
CA ASP A 215 0.31 -38.98 12.59
C ASP A 215 0.94 -37.60 12.80
N THR A 216 0.76 -36.70 11.82
CA THR A 216 1.17 -35.29 11.92
C THR A 216 0.46 -34.59 13.08
N VAL A 217 -0.87 -34.73 13.16
CA VAL A 217 -1.66 -34.17 14.26
C VAL A 217 -1.21 -34.77 15.60
N ILE A 218 -1.08 -36.10 15.69
CA ILE A 218 -0.63 -36.76 16.91
C ILE A 218 0.74 -36.24 17.36
N ALA A 219 1.70 -36.11 16.44
CA ALA A 219 3.03 -35.61 16.75
C ALA A 219 3.01 -34.15 17.27
N ILE A 220 2.20 -33.27 16.67
CA ILE A 220 2.05 -31.87 17.13
C ILE A 220 1.51 -31.84 18.56
N PHE A 221 0.38 -32.50 18.81
CA PHE A 221 -0.25 -32.49 20.14
C PHE A 221 0.62 -33.22 21.18
N ALA A 222 1.28 -34.33 20.81
CA ALA A 222 2.13 -35.10 21.72
C ALA A 222 3.41 -34.34 22.11
N THR A 223 4.11 -33.71 21.16
CA THR A 223 5.32 -32.93 21.45
C THR A 223 5.01 -31.67 22.26
N ALA A 224 3.94 -30.94 21.90
CA ALA A 224 3.49 -29.78 22.66
C ALA A 224 3.12 -30.17 24.10
N THR A 225 2.36 -31.26 24.28
CA THR A 225 1.99 -31.75 25.61
C THR A 225 3.22 -32.20 26.40
N GLY A 226 4.13 -32.95 25.77
CA GLY A 226 5.35 -33.45 26.40
C GLY A 226 6.27 -32.33 26.86
N MET A 227 6.51 -31.32 26.02
CA MET A 227 7.36 -30.19 26.38
C MET A 227 6.71 -29.29 27.44
N THR A 228 5.41 -29.03 27.34
CA THR A 228 4.68 -28.28 28.37
C THR A 228 4.68 -29.03 29.71
N PHE A 229 4.57 -30.36 29.69
CA PHE A 229 4.66 -31.19 30.88
C PHE A 229 6.06 -31.15 31.52
N LEU A 230 7.13 -31.25 30.71
CA LEU A 230 8.50 -31.09 31.18
C LEU A 230 8.74 -29.70 31.78
N GLN A 231 8.25 -28.65 31.12
CA GLN A 231 8.30 -27.29 31.67
C GLN A 231 7.54 -27.18 32.99
N ALA A 232 6.36 -27.82 33.09
CA ALA A 232 5.56 -27.82 34.30
C ALA A 232 6.22 -28.58 35.46
N LEU A 233 7.00 -29.63 35.18
CA LEU A 233 7.72 -30.40 36.19
C LEU A 233 8.98 -29.70 36.69
N PHE A 234 9.75 -29.04 35.81
CA PHE A 234 11.06 -28.51 36.16
C PHE A 234 11.09 -26.98 36.31
N ILE A 235 10.52 -26.25 35.35
CA ILE A 235 10.64 -24.79 35.28
C ILE A 235 9.61 -24.09 36.17
N LEU A 236 8.36 -24.56 36.20
CA LEU A 236 7.32 -23.93 37.03
C LEU A 236 7.61 -23.99 38.55
N PRO A 237 8.04 -25.12 39.14
CA PRO A 237 8.42 -25.17 40.56
C PRO A 237 9.56 -24.21 40.89
N PHE A 238 10.55 -24.13 40.00
CA PHE A 238 11.67 -23.21 40.14
C PHE A 238 11.22 -21.74 40.11
N LEU A 239 10.37 -21.37 39.14
CA LEU A 239 9.83 -20.01 39.04
C LEU A 239 8.93 -19.66 40.24
N TRP A 240 8.15 -20.63 40.74
CA TRP A 240 7.32 -20.45 41.91
C TRP A 240 8.16 -20.14 43.15
N THR A 241 9.15 -20.98 43.47
CA THR A 241 10.01 -20.76 44.65
C THR A 241 10.85 -19.49 44.52
N ARG A 242 11.29 -19.14 43.30
CA ARG A 242 12.07 -17.92 43.07
C ARG A 242 11.24 -16.63 43.19
N ILE A 243 10.01 -16.61 42.67
CA ILE A 243 9.23 -15.37 42.52
C ILE A 243 8.16 -15.22 43.60
N MET A 244 7.43 -16.30 43.93
CA MET A 244 6.37 -16.28 44.95
C MET A 244 6.94 -16.42 46.36
N HIS A 245 7.95 -17.27 46.56
CA HIS A 245 8.63 -17.42 47.86
C HIS A 245 9.84 -16.48 48.05
N GLU A 246 10.20 -15.69 47.03
CA GLU A 246 11.32 -14.74 47.05
C GLU A 246 12.66 -15.35 47.54
N ASP A 247 12.89 -16.64 47.24
CA ASP A 247 14.09 -17.35 47.71
C ASP A 247 15.33 -16.91 46.93
N TRP A 248 16.16 -16.11 47.59
CA TRP A 248 17.39 -15.54 47.06
C TRP A 248 18.57 -16.53 46.97
N THR A 249 18.45 -17.71 47.61
CA THR A 249 19.51 -18.74 47.63
C THR A 249 19.47 -19.66 46.40
N LEU A 250 18.44 -19.52 45.56
CA LEU A 250 18.26 -20.34 44.37
C LEU A 250 19.31 -20.07 43.29
N LYS A 251 20.00 -21.13 42.86
CA LYS A 251 20.90 -21.11 41.70
C LYS A 251 20.27 -21.83 40.51
N TRP A 252 20.75 -21.54 39.30
CA TRP A 252 20.15 -22.05 38.05
C TRP A 252 20.06 -23.57 37.98
N TYR A 253 21.05 -24.30 38.53
CA TYR A 253 21.09 -25.76 38.50
C TYR A 253 20.05 -26.42 39.43
N HIS A 254 19.42 -25.68 40.34
CA HIS A 254 18.34 -26.23 41.15
C HIS A 254 17.09 -26.53 40.32
N VAL A 255 16.96 -26.01 39.09
CA VAL A 255 15.82 -26.30 38.20
C VAL A 255 15.60 -27.81 38.00
N PHE A 256 16.68 -28.61 38.03
CA PHE A 256 16.62 -30.06 37.86
C PHE A 256 16.02 -30.82 39.06
N GLN A 257 15.86 -30.15 40.21
CA GLN A 257 15.18 -30.71 41.38
C GLN A 257 13.65 -30.77 41.19
N GLY A 258 13.12 -30.06 40.19
CA GLY A 258 11.73 -30.12 39.78
C GLY A 258 10.74 -29.90 40.94
N PRO A 259 9.75 -30.79 41.16
CA PRO A 259 8.73 -30.61 42.20
C PRO A 259 9.29 -30.55 43.62
N MET A 260 10.48 -31.12 43.87
CA MET A 260 11.08 -31.12 45.21
C MET A 260 11.39 -29.71 45.73
N LEU A 261 11.54 -28.74 44.83
CA LEU A 261 11.71 -27.32 45.15
C LEU A 261 10.54 -26.70 45.92
N LEU A 262 9.33 -27.26 45.79
CA LEU A 262 8.13 -26.76 46.45
C LEU A 262 8.09 -27.13 47.95
N TRP A 263 8.83 -28.15 48.35
CA TRP A 263 8.96 -28.57 49.76
C TRP A 263 10.15 -27.92 50.48
N ARG A 264 10.83 -26.99 49.82
CA ARG A 264 11.97 -26.28 50.40
C ARG A 264 11.50 -25.36 51.54
N SER A 265 12.22 -25.36 52.65
CA SER A 265 11.98 -24.45 53.77
C SER A 265 12.11 -22.98 53.34
N PRO A 266 11.40 -22.05 53.99
CA PRO A 266 11.47 -20.63 53.65
C PRO A 266 12.91 -20.10 53.74
N PRO A 267 13.31 -19.14 52.89
CA PRO A 267 14.67 -18.64 52.85
C PRO A 267 15.07 -17.99 54.19
N PRO A 268 16.33 -18.13 54.63
CA PRO A 268 16.81 -17.44 55.81
C PRO A 268 16.77 -15.91 55.60
N PRO A 269 16.68 -15.12 56.69
CA PRO A 269 16.73 -13.67 56.61
C PRO A 269 18.02 -13.23 55.92
N THR A 270 17.93 -12.17 55.10
CA THR A 270 19.07 -11.66 54.35
C THR A 270 20.19 -11.21 55.30
N PRO A 271 21.47 -11.52 55.00
CA PRO A 271 22.61 -11.03 55.78
C PRO A 271 22.63 -9.49 55.87
N ILE A 272 23.14 -8.93 56.96
CA ILE A 272 23.26 -7.47 57.15
C ILE A 272 24.15 -6.90 56.04
N GLY A 273 23.62 -5.95 55.26
CA GLY A 273 24.31 -5.36 54.09
C GLY A 273 24.10 -6.11 52.76
N PHE A 274 23.39 -7.25 52.77
CA PHE A 274 23.02 -7.96 51.54
C PHE A 274 21.73 -7.37 50.96
N THR A 275 21.86 -6.59 49.88
CA THR A 275 20.73 -6.24 49.03
C THR A 275 20.19 -7.54 48.43
N LYS A 276 18.90 -7.87 48.72
CA LYS A 276 18.20 -8.99 48.06
C LYS A 276 18.55 -8.96 46.56
N PRO A 277 18.77 -10.10 45.88
CA PRO A 277 18.85 -10.11 44.43
C PRO A 277 17.54 -9.54 43.90
N SER A 278 17.61 -8.26 43.52
CA SER A 278 16.48 -7.52 43.00
C SER A 278 16.04 -8.25 41.74
N ILE A 279 14.75 -8.52 41.63
CA ILE A 279 14.16 -8.97 40.37
C ILE A 279 14.61 -7.97 39.32
N ARG A 280 15.19 -8.50 38.23
CA ARG A 280 15.84 -7.69 37.20
C ARG A 280 14.87 -6.60 36.75
N ASP A 281 15.32 -5.35 36.81
CA ASP A 281 14.52 -4.23 36.36
C ASP A 281 14.62 -4.12 34.84
N TYR A 282 13.53 -4.47 34.16
CA TYR A 282 13.44 -4.47 32.70
C TYR A 282 13.28 -3.06 32.13
N TYR A 283 12.87 -2.09 32.96
CA TYR A 283 12.68 -0.69 32.58
C TYR A 283 13.82 0.23 33.03
N GLN A 284 14.85 -0.31 33.68
CA GLN A 284 15.96 0.47 34.23
C GLN A 284 16.57 1.43 33.19
N GLY A 285 16.61 2.72 33.49
CA GLY A 285 17.19 3.75 32.60
C GLY A 285 16.23 4.27 31.53
N HIS A 286 14.94 3.95 31.65
CA HIS A 286 13.82 4.59 30.99
C HIS A 286 12.98 5.29 32.05
N LEU A 287 12.56 6.53 31.76
CA LEU A 287 11.80 7.37 32.69
C LEU A 287 10.31 7.14 32.47
N THR A 288 9.54 7.20 33.55
CA THR A 288 8.07 7.30 33.45
C THR A 288 7.67 8.71 32.98
N ARG A 289 6.44 8.87 32.50
CA ARG A 289 5.91 10.18 32.06
C ARG A 289 6.00 11.26 33.14
N GLU A 290 5.73 10.90 34.39
CA GLU A 290 5.78 11.82 35.53
C GLU A 290 7.22 12.23 35.85
N GLU A 291 8.15 11.26 35.84
CA GLU A 291 9.57 11.51 36.09
C GLU A 291 10.21 12.34 34.97
N LEU A 292 9.86 12.06 33.71
CA LEU A 292 10.36 12.82 32.55
C LEU A 292 9.84 14.26 32.59
N ALA A 293 8.55 14.47 32.89
CA ALA A 293 7.98 15.80 33.05
C ALA A 293 8.66 16.56 34.20
N TYR A 294 8.94 15.89 35.32
CA TYR A 294 9.67 16.47 36.44
C TYR A 294 11.10 16.86 36.05
N ILE A 295 11.83 16.01 35.32
CA ILE A 295 13.20 16.31 34.86
C ILE A 295 13.18 17.49 33.90
N ARG A 296 12.31 17.47 32.88
CA ARG A 296 12.19 18.57 31.91
C ARG A 296 11.91 19.89 32.60
N THR A 297 10.89 19.93 33.47
CA THR A 297 10.55 21.14 34.22
C THR A 297 11.68 21.62 35.13
N SER A 298 12.42 20.70 35.75
CA SER A 298 13.61 21.05 36.55
C SER A 298 14.76 21.61 35.69
N GLU A 299 14.97 21.08 34.48
CA GLU A 299 15.98 21.58 33.54
C GLU A 299 15.59 22.94 32.99
N THR A 300 14.31 23.17 32.65
CA THR A 300 13.82 24.49 32.23
C THR A 300 13.99 25.52 33.35
N LEU A 301 13.76 25.12 34.60
CA LEU A 301 13.94 25.98 35.79
C LEU A 301 15.42 26.27 36.06
N LEU A 302 16.32 25.30 35.85
CA LEU A 302 17.76 25.53 35.95
C LEU A 302 18.27 26.44 34.82
N GLN A 303 17.75 26.28 33.60
CA GLN A 303 18.09 27.15 32.46
C GLN A 303 17.60 28.58 32.68
N SER A 304 16.38 28.76 33.22
CA SER A 304 15.85 30.09 33.53
C SER A 304 16.58 30.80 34.68
N ILE A 305 17.22 30.04 35.58
CA ILE A 305 18.11 30.59 36.62
C ILE A 305 19.49 30.95 36.05
N GLN A 306 19.93 30.29 34.98
CA GLN A 306 21.27 30.46 34.39
C GLN A 306 21.34 31.53 33.29
N THR A 307 20.22 31.95 32.71
CA THR A 307 20.19 33.04 31.72
C THR A 307 20.23 34.42 32.41
N PRO A 308 21.23 35.29 32.11
CA PRO A 308 21.36 36.59 32.78
C PRO A 308 20.29 37.63 32.40
N ASN A 309 19.61 37.42 31.27
CA ASN A 309 18.55 38.27 30.76
C ASN A 309 17.30 37.40 30.71
N GLY A 310 16.24 37.76 31.44
CA GLY A 310 15.02 36.98 31.63
C GLY A 310 14.14 36.79 30.38
N GLU A 311 14.71 36.35 29.27
CA GLU A 311 13.99 35.84 28.11
C GLU A 311 13.76 34.33 28.29
N LEU A 312 12.49 33.92 28.23
CA LEU A 312 12.10 32.52 28.27
C LEU A 312 12.54 31.79 26.98
N PRO A 313 12.96 30.52 27.06
CA PRO A 313 13.19 29.71 25.87
C PRO A 313 11.88 29.47 25.11
N ASP A 314 11.95 29.57 23.78
CA ASP A 314 10.85 29.33 22.84
C ASP A 314 10.46 27.85 22.89
N LEU A 315 9.25 27.54 23.36
CA LEU A 315 8.72 26.17 23.48
C LEU A 315 7.80 25.86 22.29
N ASP A 316 8.07 24.76 21.61
CA ASP A 316 7.18 24.21 20.59
C ASP A 316 5.80 23.86 21.19
N ARG A 317 4.75 24.08 20.38
CA ARG A 317 3.33 23.99 20.75
C ARG A 317 2.87 22.56 21.08
N ASP A 318 3.27 21.99 22.21
CA ASP A 318 2.62 20.80 22.82
C ASP A 318 2.82 20.68 24.35
N ASP A 319 3.66 21.51 24.98
CA ASP A 319 3.94 21.44 26.42
C ASP A 319 3.04 22.40 27.24
N GLU A 320 1.91 21.91 27.76
CA GLU A 320 1.10 22.63 28.76
C GLU A 320 1.80 22.68 30.13
N TRP A 321 1.77 23.86 30.77
CA TRP A 321 2.23 24.05 32.14
C TRP A 321 1.32 23.30 33.13
N ILE A 322 1.76 22.13 33.61
CA ILE A 322 1.17 21.49 34.78
C ILE A 322 2.06 21.83 35.98
N LEU A 323 1.53 22.62 36.93
CA LEU A 323 2.21 22.88 38.19
C LEU A 323 2.44 21.55 38.93
N PRO A 324 3.66 21.27 39.41
CA PRO A 324 3.92 20.05 40.17
C PRO A 324 3.05 20.05 41.45
N PRO A 325 2.45 18.91 41.85
CA PRO A 325 1.77 18.80 43.12
C PRO A 325 2.75 19.10 44.27
N PRO A 326 2.26 19.66 45.39
CA PRO A 326 3.10 20.08 46.51
C PRO A 326 3.91 18.89 47.06
N ALA A 327 5.24 19.00 46.95
CA ALA A 327 6.29 18.20 47.59
C ALA A 327 5.91 16.74 47.90
N GLN A 328 5.89 15.87 46.88
CA GLN A 328 6.22 14.47 47.13
C GLN A 328 7.72 14.41 47.44
N THR A 329 8.07 13.65 48.49
CA THR A 329 9.46 13.41 48.88
C THR A 329 10.33 13.14 47.67
N PRO A 330 11.53 13.74 47.56
CA PRO A 330 12.45 13.43 46.47
C PRO A 330 12.62 11.90 46.40
N PRO A 331 12.81 11.33 45.19
CA PRO A 331 13.02 9.89 45.05
C PRO A 331 14.05 9.44 46.08
N LYS A 332 13.78 8.30 46.76
CA LYS A 332 14.59 7.78 47.88
C LYS A 332 16.07 7.52 47.55
N THR A 333 16.45 7.72 46.30
CA THR A 333 17.83 7.75 45.86
C THR A 333 17.98 8.99 44.97
N PRO A 334 18.89 9.93 45.26
CA PRO A 334 19.31 10.87 44.23
C PRO A 334 19.77 10.04 43.03
N PRO A 335 19.46 10.43 41.79
CA PRO A 335 20.05 9.77 40.64
C PRO A 335 21.55 9.96 40.81
N ASN A 336 22.28 8.90 41.19
CA ASN A 336 23.72 8.88 41.10
C ASN A 336 24.01 9.31 39.68
N ARG A 337 24.55 10.53 39.53
CA ARG A 337 25.11 11.07 38.30
C ARG A 337 25.81 9.91 37.63
N PHE A 338 25.21 9.41 36.54
CA PHE A 338 25.56 8.14 35.91
C PHE A 338 27.04 7.86 36.10
N GLU A 339 27.40 6.95 37.01
CA GLU A 339 28.72 6.36 36.95
C GLU A 339 28.73 5.64 35.61
N ARG A 340 29.29 6.31 34.60
CA ARG A 340 29.62 5.72 33.31
C ARG A 340 30.48 4.52 33.65
N ARG A 341 29.88 3.33 33.70
CA ARG A 341 30.66 2.10 33.65
C ARG A 341 31.49 2.19 32.37
N PRO A 342 32.82 2.31 32.47
CA PRO A 342 33.62 2.45 31.28
C PRO A 342 33.44 1.18 30.45
N SER A 343 33.29 1.34 29.14
CA SER A 343 33.19 0.25 28.15
C SER A 343 34.34 -0.79 28.21
N SER A 344 35.33 -0.55 29.07
CA SER A 344 36.45 -1.45 29.39
C SER A 344 36.08 -2.64 30.27
N GLU A 345 34.90 -2.67 30.92
CA GLU A 345 34.55 -3.77 31.84
C GLU A 345 34.11 -5.07 31.13
N PHE A 346 33.66 -4.97 29.86
CA PHE A 346 33.26 -6.14 29.06
C PHE A 346 34.39 -6.76 28.23
N VAL A 347 35.54 -6.08 28.12
CA VAL A 347 36.66 -6.49 27.27
C VAL A 347 37.77 -7.08 28.14
N PRO A 348 38.10 -8.38 28.01
CA PRO A 348 39.19 -8.96 28.77
C PRO A 348 40.52 -8.26 28.44
N PRO A 349 41.31 -7.86 29.45
CA PRO A 349 42.58 -7.19 29.23
C PRO A 349 43.52 -8.06 28.38
N ARG A 350 44.41 -7.40 27.62
CA ARG A 350 45.41 -8.11 26.81
C ARG A 350 46.26 -9.00 27.73
N PRO A 351 46.42 -10.31 27.45
CA PRO A 351 47.34 -11.15 28.21
C PRO A 351 48.78 -10.68 28.01
N GLU A 352 49.58 -10.74 29.06
CA GLU A 352 51.00 -10.35 29.03
C GLU A 352 51.79 -11.24 28.06
N GLY A 353 52.65 -10.63 27.24
CA GLY A 353 53.53 -11.34 26.30
C GLY A 353 53.75 -10.66 24.96
N ASP A 354 54.73 -11.18 24.22
CA ASP A 354 55.12 -10.71 22.90
C ASP A 354 54.02 -10.90 21.84
N TRP A 355 54.09 -10.12 20.76
CA TRP A 355 53.08 -10.07 19.70
C TRP A 355 52.85 -11.41 18.98
N ASN A 356 53.83 -12.30 19.01
CA ASN A 356 53.79 -13.63 18.40
C ASN A 356 53.51 -14.76 19.42
N SER A 357 53.30 -14.43 20.69
CA SER A 357 53.01 -15.45 21.70
C SER A 357 51.64 -16.08 21.44
N PRO A 358 51.48 -17.42 21.61
CA PRO A 358 50.24 -18.12 21.29
C PRO A 358 49.05 -17.61 22.12
N ARG A 359 49.28 -17.11 23.34
CA ARG A 359 48.25 -16.48 24.18
C ARG A 359 47.77 -15.14 23.62
N VAL A 360 48.68 -14.28 23.15
CA VAL A 360 48.33 -12.98 22.52
C VAL A 360 47.74 -13.19 21.13
N LEU A 361 48.21 -14.19 20.38
CA LEU A 361 47.65 -14.57 19.08
C LEU A 361 46.23 -15.14 19.24
N ALA A 362 46.01 -16.04 20.20
CA ALA A 362 44.67 -16.54 20.53
C ALA A 362 43.75 -15.41 20.99
N TRP A 363 44.24 -14.48 21.83
CA TRP A 363 43.48 -13.29 22.22
C TRP A 363 43.16 -12.38 21.03
N LYS A 364 44.09 -12.18 20.08
CA LYS A 364 43.85 -11.42 18.84
C LYS A 364 42.78 -12.07 17.96
N VAL A 365 42.90 -13.39 17.71
CA VAL A 365 41.93 -14.15 16.93
C VAL A 365 40.56 -14.10 17.59
N ASN A 366 40.51 -14.32 18.90
CA ASN A 366 39.28 -14.20 19.69
C ASN A 366 38.69 -12.79 19.60
N ARG A 367 39.53 -11.75 19.59
CA ARG A 367 39.12 -10.35 19.48
C ARG A 367 38.67 -9.94 18.09
N VAL A 368 39.12 -10.60 17.03
CA VAL A 368 38.61 -10.38 15.67
C VAL A 368 37.27 -11.10 15.50
N LEU A 369 37.19 -12.37 15.93
CA LEU A 369 36.00 -13.21 15.76
C LEU A 369 34.85 -12.85 16.70
N LEU A 370 35.12 -12.57 17.98
CA LEU A 370 34.09 -12.28 18.99
C LEU A 370 33.86 -10.77 19.22
N ARG A 371 34.48 -9.90 18.41
CA ARG A 371 34.35 -8.44 18.57
C ARG A 371 32.91 -7.97 18.59
N GLY A 372 32.06 -8.58 17.76
CA GLY A 372 30.64 -8.26 17.68
C GLY A 372 29.88 -8.65 18.95
N LEU A 373 30.28 -9.74 19.60
CA LEU A 373 29.65 -10.26 20.83
C LEU A 373 29.92 -9.40 22.07
N GLU A 374 31.01 -8.63 22.06
CA GLU A 374 31.44 -7.79 23.18
C GLU A 374 30.89 -6.35 23.10
N LYS A 375 30.07 -6.05 22.08
CA LYS A 375 29.48 -4.72 21.89
C LYS A 375 28.25 -4.55 22.78
N ASP A 376 28.23 -3.49 23.58
CA ASP A 376 27.04 -3.07 24.30
C ASP A 376 26.08 -2.35 23.35
N VAL A 377 25.15 -3.13 22.83
CA VAL A 377 24.17 -2.72 21.82
C VAL A 377 23.17 -1.70 22.39
N VAL A 378 22.77 -1.88 23.66
CA VAL A 378 21.79 -1.03 24.35
C VAL A 378 22.37 0.36 24.62
N ALA A 379 23.65 0.43 25.03
CA ALA A 379 24.34 1.71 25.18
C ALA A 379 24.53 2.43 23.83
N MET A 380 24.75 1.68 22.73
CA MET A 380 24.90 2.26 21.39
C MET A 380 23.59 2.83 20.83
N GLN A 381 22.44 2.27 21.19
CA GLN A 381 21.14 2.77 20.77
C GLN A 381 20.92 4.24 21.19
N LYS A 382 21.39 4.65 22.39
CA LYS A 382 21.27 6.03 22.91
C LYS A 382 22.21 7.06 22.23
N ARG A 383 23.24 6.63 21.49
CA ARG A 383 24.34 7.53 21.04
C ARG A 383 24.16 8.07 19.62
N ASN A 384 23.47 7.36 18.74
CA ASN A 384 23.33 7.73 17.32
C ASN A 384 21.88 8.15 17.00
N ASN A 385 21.51 9.40 17.28
CA ASN A 385 20.24 9.99 16.80
C ASN A 385 20.39 10.31 15.31
N ILE A 386 19.87 9.43 14.45
CA ILE A 386 19.74 9.66 13.00
C ILE A 386 18.33 10.19 12.66
N LEU A 387 17.33 9.93 13.52
CA LEU A 387 16.00 10.53 13.45
C LEU A 387 15.83 11.54 14.58
N ASN A 388 15.32 12.74 14.25
CA ASN A 388 15.00 13.84 15.18
C ASN A 388 13.79 13.55 16.11
N TRP A 389 13.52 12.29 16.46
CA TRP A 389 12.42 11.94 17.35
C TRP A 389 12.88 11.89 18.80
N ASP A 390 12.05 12.41 19.69
CA ASP A 390 12.27 12.40 21.12
C ASP A 390 12.04 10.98 21.68
N LEU A 391 13.12 10.19 21.65
CA LEU A 391 13.16 8.81 22.13
C LEU A 391 12.75 8.67 23.60
N GLU A 392 13.07 9.66 24.42
CA GLU A 392 12.78 9.64 25.85
C GLU A 392 11.27 9.82 26.09
N ASP A 393 10.63 10.74 25.37
CA ASP A 393 9.18 10.92 25.41
C ASP A 393 8.42 9.69 24.90
N MET A 394 8.85 9.09 23.79
CA MET A 394 8.27 7.83 23.29
C MET A 394 8.31 6.70 24.33
N HIS A 395 9.44 6.55 25.03
CA HIS A 395 9.57 5.54 26.10
C HIS A 395 8.70 5.85 27.30
N ALA A 396 8.60 7.13 27.67
CA ALA A 396 7.80 7.57 28.80
C ALA A 396 6.29 7.40 28.59
N ARG A 397 5.82 7.45 27.33
CA ARG A 397 4.42 7.13 26.96
C ARG A 397 4.08 5.65 27.10
N SER A 398 5.07 4.76 27.09
CA SER A 398 4.85 3.32 27.19
C SER A 398 4.49 2.89 28.61
N ALA A 399 3.47 2.05 28.75
CA ALA A 399 3.07 1.51 30.04
C ALA A 399 4.16 0.57 30.61
N HIS A 400 4.53 0.84 31.86
CA HIS A 400 5.45 0.03 32.66
C HIS A 400 4.66 -0.98 33.49
N TYR A 401 5.01 -2.27 33.38
CA TYR A 401 4.34 -3.36 34.09
C TYR A 401 5.19 -3.87 35.27
N ASP A 402 4.61 -4.70 36.12
CA ASP A 402 5.32 -5.31 37.24
C ASP A 402 6.51 -6.17 36.74
N ASN A 403 7.73 -5.80 37.15
CA ASN A 403 8.96 -6.51 36.81
C ASN A 403 8.92 -8.01 37.17
N ARG A 404 8.12 -8.43 38.16
CA ARG A 404 7.94 -9.85 38.49
C ARG A 404 7.17 -10.60 37.40
N ALA A 405 6.16 -9.97 36.83
CA ALA A 405 5.40 -10.52 35.71
C ALA A 405 6.24 -10.51 34.44
N GLU A 406 6.97 -9.42 34.17
CA GLU A 406 7.90 -9.34 33.03
C GLU A 406 9.03 -10.39 33.12
N TYR A 407 9.50 -10.70 34.33
CA TYR A 407 10.48 -11.77 34.53
C TYR A 407 9.95 -13.15 34.11
N MET A 408 8.66 -13.43 34.33
CA MET A 408 8.04 -14.66 33.87
C MET A 408 7.95 -14.71 32.34
N TYR A 409 7.62 -13.58 31.71
CA TYR A 409 7.59 -13.46 30.25
C TYR A 409 8.98 -13.51 29.61
N SER A 410 10.05 -13.15 30.33
CA SER A 410 11.42 -13.29 29.84
C SER A 410 11.76 -14.73 29.49
N ALA A 411 11.33 -15.71 30.29
CA ALA A 411 11.53 -17.13 29.98
C ALA A 411 10.76 -17.57 28.71
N LEU A 412 9.54 -17.07 28.53
CA LEU A 412 8.75 -17.31 27.31
C LEU A 412 9.38 -16.63 26.09
N GLN A 413 9.90 -15.41 26.27
CA GLN A 413 10.58 -14.66 25.23
C GLN A 413 11.82 -15.40 24.71
N ILE A 414 12.61 -16.01 25.60
CA ILE A 414 13.78 -16.80 25.17
C ILE A 414 13.34 -17.97 24.27
N LEU A 415 12.23 -18.63 24.61
CA LEU A 415 11.68 -19.73 23.80
C LEU A 415 11.16 -19.21 22.44
N THR A 416 10.46 -18.09 22.41
CA THR A 416 9.93 -17.51 21.17
C THR A 416 11.03 -16.95 20.27
N ALA A 417 12.05 -16.30 20.83
CA ALA A 417 13.22 -15.82 20.09
C ALA A 417 14.00 -16.99 19.46
N ALA A 418 14.20 -18.08 20.20
CA ALA A 418 14.80 -19.30 19.66
C ALA A 418 13.97 -19.92 18.54
N THR A 419 12.63 -19.93 18.71
CA THR A 419 11.69 -20.43 17.68
C THR A 419 11.72 -19.54 16.44
N ALA A 420 11.69 -18.22 16.60
CA ALA A 420 11.77 -17.25 15.52
C ALA A 420 13.09 -17.40 14.75
N SER A 421 14.22 -17.54 15.45
CA SER A 421 15.54 -17.75 14.83
C SER A 421 15.63 -19.09 14.08
N PHE A 422 15.01 -20.15 14.60
CA PHE A 422 14.93 -21.41 13.88
C PHE A 422 14.13 -21.26 12.57
N VAL A 423 12.96 -20.60 12.64
CA VAL A 423 12.10 -20.36 11.48
C VAL A 423 12.76 -19.44 10.47
N HIS A 424 13.49 -18.43 10.95
CA HIS A 424 14.29 -17.52 10.15
C HIS A 424 15.36 -18.27 9.36
N GLY A 425 16.21 -19.06 10.05
CA GLY A 425 17.24 -19.86 9.40
C GLY A 425 16.69 -20.86 8.37
N ALA A 426 15.47 -21.37 8.60
CA ALA A 426 14.77 -22.25 7.67
C ALA A 426 14.22 -21.52 6.43
N ASN A 427 13.80 -20.26 6.55
CA ASN A 427 13.23 -19.50 5.43
C ASN A 427 14.35 -18.85 4.60
N ASP A 428 15.30 -18.18 5.27
CA ASP A 428 16.17 -17.19 4.62
C ASP A 428 17.47 -17.82 4.09
N VAL A 429 17.86 -19.03 4.55
CA VAL A 429 19.00 -19.77 3.93
C VAL A 429 18.74 -20.06 2.45
N SER A 430 17.48 -20.23 2.06
CA SER A 430 17.10 -20.50 0.69
C SER A 430 17.47 -19.35 -0.25
N ASN A 431 17.56 -18.11 0.26
CA ASN A 431 17.91 -16.94 -0.53
C ASN A 431 19.34 -17.05 -1.10
N ALA A 432 20.30 -17.52 -0.30
CA ALA A 432 21.68 -17.72 -0.75
C ALA A 432 21.88 -19.08 -1.44
N VAL A 433 21.23 -20.14 -0.93
CA VAL A 433 21.49 -21.52 -1.36
C VAL A 433 20.76 -21.88 -2.66
N ALA A 434 19.57 -21.35 -2.94
CA ALA A 434 18.80 -21.71 -4.14
C ALA A 434 19.49 -21.27 -5.45
N PRO A 435 19.95 -20.01 -5.59
CA PRO A 435 20.65 -19.59 -6.80
C PRO A 435 22.03 -20.26 -6.91
N PHE A 436 22.71 -20.49 -5.78
CA PHE A 436 23.98 -21.21 -5.77
C PHE A 436 23.84 -22.67 -6.21
N THR A 437 22.82 -23.39 -5.71
CA THR A 437 22.55 -24.77 -6.12
C THR A 437 22.20 -24.85 -7.60
N THR A 438 21.43 -23.89 -8.10
CA THR A 438 21.12 -23.79 -9.54
C THR A 438 22.39 -23.60 -10.36
N ALA A 439 23.29 -22.71 -9.94
CA ALA A 439 24.56 -22.51 -10.61
C ALA A 439 25.46 -23.76 -10.54
N TYR A 440 25.50 -24.45 -9.39
CA TYR A 440 26.26 -25.69 -9.23
C TYR A 440 25.77 -26.82 -10.14
N GLN A 441 24.45 -27.02 -10.23
CA GLN A 441 23.85 -28.03 -11.11
C GLN A 441 24.15 -27.71 -12.58
N VAL A 442 23.91 -26.48 -13.03
CA VAL A 442 24.21 -26.06 -14.41
C VAL A 442 25.69 -26.22 -14.74
N TRP A 443 26.59 -25.85 -13.83
CA TRP A 443 28.03 -25.99 -14.02
C TRP A 443 28.49 -27.46 -14.11
N SER A 444 27.91 -28.34 -13.28
CA SER A 444 28.33 -29.74 -13.16
C SER A 444 27.69 -30.68 -14.19
N SER A 445 26.41 -30.50 -14.51
CA SER A 445 25.68 -31.36 -15.46
C SER A 445 25.61 -30.79 -16.88
N GLY A 446 25.78 -29.47 -17.04
CA GLY A 446 25.57 -28.78 -18.32
C GLY A 446 24.10 -28.72 -18.75
N SER A 447 23.17 -29.12 -17.89
CA SER A 447 21.73 -29.17 -18.14
C SER A 447 20.94 -28.42 -17.07
N ILE A 448 19.72 -28.03 -17.39
CA ILE A 448 18.80 -27.36 -16.45
C ILE A 448 17.84 -28.43 -15.89
N PRO A 449 17.95 -28.84 -14.62
CA PRO A 449 17.06 -29.85 -14.07
C PRO A 449 15.67 -29.29 -13.78
N GLU A 450 14.61 -30.06 -14.02
CA GLU A 450 13.21 -29.68 -13.73
C GLU A 450 12.97 -29.38 -12.24
N TYR A 451 13.67 -30.10 -11.34
CA TYR A 451 13.58 -29.92 -9.88
C TYR A 451 14.97 -29.71 -9.27
N VAL A 452 15.09 -28.80 -8.30
CA VAL A 452 16.36 -28.53 -7.60
C VAL A 452 16.35 -29.24 -6.26
N GLU A 453 16.82 -30.49 -6.25
CA GLU A 453 17.19 -31.09 -4.98
C GLU A 453 18.46 -30.42 -4.45
N ILE A 454 18.34 -29.73 -3.31
CA ILE A 454 19.49 -29.09 -2.66
C ILE A 454 20.28 -30.15 -1.88
N PRO A 455 21.56 -30.36 -2.22
CA PRO A 455 22.42 -31.22 -1.44
C PRO A 455 22.61 -30.69 -0.01
N ILE A 456 22.57 -31.59 0.98
CA ILE A 456 22.70 -31.25 2.40
C ILE A 456 23.99 -30.47 2.69
N TRP A 457 25.09 -30.79 1.99
CA TRP A 457 26.36 -30.08 2.19
C TRP A 457 26.25 -28.58 1.84
N ILE A 458 25.42 -28.21 0.86
CA ILE A 458 25.20 -26.79 0.52
C ILE A 458 24.44 -26.09 1.64
N LEU A 459 23.41 -26.74 2.21
CA LEU A 459 22.68 -26.21 3.37
C LEU A 459 23.59 -26.05 4.60
N VAL A 460 24.51 -26.99 4.83
CA VAL A 460 25.49 -26.92 5.91
C VAL A 460 26.44 -25.74 5.72
N VAL A 461 26.96 -25.54 4.51
CA VAL A 461 27.83 -24.39 4.19
C VAL A 461 27.07 -23.07 4.33
N GLY A 462 25.86 -22.98 3.77
CA GLY A 462 25.00 -21.79 3.89
C GLY A 462 24.68 -21.45 5.35
N GLY A 463 24.26 -22.45 6.14
CA GLY A 463 24.00 -22.29 7.58
C GLY A 463 25.26 -21.88 8.35
N ALA A 464 26.42 -22.46 8.05
CA ALA A 464 27.68 -22.06 8.68
C ALA A 464 28.06 -20.61 8.36
N CYS A 465 27.87 -20.16 7.11
CA CYS A 465 28.09 -18.78 6.72
C CYS A 465 27.15 -17.80 7.45
N ILE A 466 25.86 -18.14 7.59
CA ILE A 466 24.90 -17.38 8.41
C ILE A 466 25.41 -17.23 9.84
N VAL A 467 25.88 -18.32 10.47
CA VAL A 467 26.45 -18.29 11.82
C VAL A 467 27.70 -17.43 11.92
N VAL A 468 28.59 -17.48 10.93
CA VAL A 468 29.77 -16.59 10.94
C VAL A 468 29.34 -15.14 10.78
N GLY A 469 28.35 -14.85 9.93
CA GLY A 469 27.74 -13.54 9.73
C GLY A 469 27.21 -12.93 11.01
N LEU A 470 26.34 -13.66 11.70
CA LEU A 470 25.70 -13.19 12.92
C LEU A 470 26.73 -12.92 14.04
N LEU A 471 27.73 -13.80 14.21
CA LEU A 471 28.74 -13.66 15.26
C LEU A 471 29.69 -12.48 15.03
N THR A 472 30.04 -12.22 13.77
CA THR A 472 31.06 -11.22 13.42
C THR A 472 30.49 -9.83 13.17
N TYR A 473 29.31 -9.71 12.54
CA TYR A 473 28.80 -8.44 12.02
C TYR A 473 27.35 -8.12 12.42
N GLY A 474 26.63 -9.07 13.04
CA GLY A 474 25.25 -8.92 13.53
C GLY A 474 25.00 -7.71 14.43
N TYR A 475 26.01 -7.27 15.19
CA TYR A 475 25.88 -6.14 16.11
C TYR A 475 25.58 -4.80 15.43
N HIS A 476 25.89 -4.65 14.13
CA HIS A 476 25.65 -3.41 13.39
C HIS A 476 24.17 -3.10 13.15
N VAL A 477 23.35 -4.13 12.98
CA VAL A 477 21.88 -4.01 12.86
C VAL A 477 21.21 -4.17 14.21
N MET A 478 21.77 -5.00 15.11
CA MET A 478 21.24 -5.14 16.48
C MET A 478 21.21 -3.80 17.24
N ARG A 479 22.13 -2.86 16.94
CA ARG A 479 22.15 -1.51 17.55
C ARG A 479 21.09 -0.55 17.01
N THR A 480 20.42 -0.90 15.91
CA THR A 480 19.40 -0.06 15.28
C THR A 480 17.99 -0.62 15.48
N LEU A 481 17.83 -1.95 15.49
CA LEU A 481 16.58 -2.62 15.85
C LEU A 481 16.39 -2.65 17.39
N GLY A 482 15.14 -2.54 17.87
CA GLY A 482 14.83 -2.63 19.30
C GLY A 482 14.23 -1.36 19.90
N ASN A 483 14.79 -0.87 21.02
CA ASN A 483 14.24 0.28 21.77
C ASN A 483 14.24 1.62 21.00
N ARG A 484 14.59 1.65 19.72
CA ARG A 484 14.53 2.85 18.87
C ARG A 484 13.17 3.11 18.25
N LEU A 485 12.34 2.08 18.08
CA LEU A 485 11.00 2.21 17.48
C LEU A 485 9.88 2.13 18.53
N THR A 486 10.08 1.36 19.60
CA THR A 486 9.17 1.27 20.76
C THR A 486 9.92 0.78 21.99
N LEU A 487 9.43 1.05 23.21
CA LEU A 487 10.02 0.47 24.42
C LEU A 487 9.64 -1.01 24.56
N ILE A 488 10.61 -1.89 24.35
CA ILE A 488 10.39 -3.35 24.34
C ILE A 488 10.53 -3.92 25.76
N SER A 489 9.42 -4.40 26.32
CA SER A 489 9.43 -5.23 27.53
C SER A 489 9.35 -6.72 27.16
N PRO A 490 9.75 -7.65 28.05
CA PRO A 490 9.71 -9.09 27.76
C PRO A 490 8.34 -9.60 27.26
N SER A 491 7.24 -9.12 27.83
CA SER A 491 5.88 -9.47 27.44
C SER A 491 5.52 -8.99 26.03
N ARG A 492 5.94 -7.79 25.64
CA ARG A 492 5.80 -7.24 24.28
C ARG A 492 6.64 -8.05 23.29
N GLY A 493 7.92 -8.24 23.60
CA GLY A 493 8.86 -9.00 22.77
C GLY A 493 8.39 -10.43 22.52
N PHE A 494 7.92 -11.13 23.56
CA PHE A 494 7.30 -12.46 23.43
C PHE A 494 6.14 -12.47 22.41
N CYS A 495 5.22 -11.49 22.51
CA CYS A 495 4.07 -11.43 21.60
C CYS A 495 4.51 -11.16 20.15
N MET A 496 5.49 -10.28 19.96
CA MET A 496 6.01 -9.93 18.64
C MET A 496 6.73 -11.12 17.99
N GLU A 497 7.64 -11.78 18.72
CA GLU A 497 8.40 -12.93 18.23
C GLU A 497 7.47 -14.11 17.89
N LEU A 498 6.48 -14.40 18.74
CA LEU A 498 5.50 -15.45 18.46
C LEU A 498 4.64 -15.13 17.23
N ALA A 499 4.23 -13.87 17.07
CA ALA A 499 3.43 -13.45 15.91
C ALA A 499 4.21 -13.45 14.60
N SER A 500 5.47 -12.99 14.65
CA SER A 500 6.42 -13.06 13.54
C SER A 500 6.63 -14.52 13.14
N ALA A 501 6.98 -15.38 14.11
CA ALA A 501 7.18 -16.81 13.87
C ALA A 501 5.94 -17.44 13.21
N VAL A 502 4.74 -17.32 13.78
CA VAL A 502 3.50 -17.90 13.21
C VAL A 502 3.21 -17.40 11.79
N THR A 503 3.46 -16.13 11.52
CA THR A 503 3.26 -15.57 10.17
C THR A 503 4.25 -16.15 9.16
N VAL A 504 5.53 -16.16 9.49
CA VAL A 504 6.58 -16.71 8.63
C VAL A 504 6.35 -18.21 8.42
N LEU A 505 5.89 -18.92 9.46
CA LEU A 505 5.44 -20.31 9.39
C LEU A 505 4.32 -20.50 8.36
N MET A 506 3.28 -19.66 8.39
CA MET A 506 2.17 -19.71 7.44
C MET A 506 2.61 -19.40 6.00
N ALA A 507 3.50 -18.43 5.82
CA ALA A 507 4.04 -18.09 4.51
C ALA A 507 4.93 -19.21 3.93
N THR A 508 5.78 -19.80 4.78
CA THR A 508 6.62 -20.97 4.43
C THR A 508 5.74 -22.14 3.98
N ARG A 509 4.59 -22.36 4.62
CA ARG A 509 3.61 -23.38 4.20
C ARG A 509 3.08 -23.13 2.79
N LEU A 510 2.77 -21.88 2.47
CA LEU A 510 2.32 -21.48 1.13
C LEU A 510 3.47 -21.45 0.12
N SER A 511 4.69 -21.79 0.55
CA SER A 511 5.92 -21.73 -0.25
C SER A 511 6.10 -20.33 -0.83
N LEU A 512 5.83 -19.30 -0.03
CA LEU A 512 5.94 -17.89 -0.41
C LEU A 512 7.14 -17.28 0.29
N PRO A 513 8.13 -16.75 -0.45
CA PRO A 513 9.27 -16.06 0.14
C PRO A 513 8.80 -14.72 0.70
N VAL A 514 8.81 -14.59 2.02
CA VAL A 514 8.38 -13.39 2.76
C VAL A 514 9.57 -12.70 3.44
N SER A 515 9.38 -11.42 3.77
CA SER A 515 10.34 -10.65 4.54
C SER A 515 10.06 -10.77 6.04
N THR A 516 10.98 -11.41 6.76
CA THR A 516 11.00 -11.51 8.22
C THR A 516 11.16 -10.11 8.84
N THR A 517 12.14 -9.33 8.33
CA THR A 517 12.42 -7.94 8.73
C THR A 517 11.19 -7.03 8.67
N GLN A 518 10.40 -7.10 7.59
CA GLN A 518 9.21 -6.26 7.45
C GLN A 518 8.10 -6.63 8.43
N SER A 519 7.92 -7.93 8.69
CA SER A 519 6.89 -8.43 9.60
C SER A 519 7.13 -7.91 11.02
N GLU A 520 8.39 -7.84 11.44
CA GLU A 520 8.76 -7.39 12.77
C GLU A 520 8.77 -5.88 12.94
N ILE A 521 9.25 -5.11 11.94
CA ILE A 521 9.15 -3.65 11.99
C ILE A 521 7.68 -3.22 12.12
N LEU A 522 6.76 -3.89 11.40
CA LEU A 522 5.34 -3.56 11.51
C LEU A 522 4.76 -3.93 12.88
N LEU A 523 5.24 -5.00 13.50
CA LEU A 523 4.90 -5.36 14.88
C LEU A 523 5.40 -4.32 15.90
N GLU A 524 6.60 -3.77 15.70
CA GLU A 524 7.15 -2.68 16.55
C GLU A 524 6.32 -1.40 16.45
N ILE A 525 5.88 -1.03 15.24
CA ILE A 525 5.03 0.15 15.00
C ILE A 525 3.59 -0.07 15.49
N GLY A 526 3.10 -1.32 15.43
CA GLY A 526 1.74 -1.72 15.78
C GLY A 526 1.27 -1.29 17.17
N ASP A 527 2.19 -1.22 18.15
CA ASP A 527 1.88 -0.86 19.53
C ASP A 527 1.50 0.63 19.71
N HIS A 528 1.60 1.45 18.64
CA HIS A 528 1.24 2.88 18.62
C HIS A 528 0.14 3.23 17.61
N ILE A 529 -0.42 2.25 16.88
CA ILE A 529 -1.43 2.53 15.86
C ILE A 529 -2.79 2.81 16.51
N GLY A 530 -3.14 4.08 16.65
CA GLY A 530 -4.52 4.49 16.94
C GLY A 530 -5.48 4.08 15.81
N HIS A 531 -6.78 3.95 16.13
CA HIS A 531 -7.84 3.55 15.18
C HIS A 531 -7.82 4.32 13.84
N LYS A 532 -7.33 5.57 13.85
CA LYS A 532 -7.23 6.46 12.68
C LYS A 532 -6.09 6.02 11.74
N SER A 533 -4.90 5.75 12.29
CA SER A 533 -3.72 5.33 11.54
C SER A 533 -3.87 3.93 10.91
N LEU A 534 -4.58 3.00 11.56
CA LEU A 534 -4.85 1.68 10.99
C LEU A 534 -5.79 1.77 9.76
N ARG A 535 -6.74 2.71 9.81
CA ARG A 535 -7.63 3.01 8.68
C ARG A 535 -6.85 3.61 7.51
N ASP A 536 -5.85 4.43 7.79
CA ASP A 536 -4.98 5.06 6.79
C ASP A 536 -3.99 4.06 6.17
N VAL A 537 -3.41 3.14 6.95
CA VAL A 537 -2.58 2.03 6.44
C VAL A 537 -3.41 1.10 5.57
N CYS A 538 -4.63 0.72 6.00
CA CYS A 538 -5.53 -0.08 5.17
C CYS A 538 -6.00 0.67 3.91
N ARG A 539 -6.12 2.01 3.96
CA ARG A 539 -6.45 2.83 2.80
C ARG A 539 -5.26 2.93 1.84
N ALA A 540 -4.04 3.10 2.34
CA ALA A 540 -2.81 3.09 1.55
C ALA A 540 -2.53 1.71 0.92
N SER A 541 -2.77 0.62 1.65
CA SER A 541 -2.67 -0.75 1.14
C SER A 541 -3.73 -1.04 0.07
N ARG A 542 -4.99 -0.61 0.27
CA ARG A 542 -6.02 -0.68 -0.78
C ARG A 542 -5.68 0.17 -2.00
N TRP A 543 -5.09 1.35 -1.79
CA TRP A 543 -4.65 2.23 -2.86
C TRP A 543 -3.45 1.64 -3.64
N LEU A 544 -2.50 1.02 -2.96
CA LEU A 544 -1.42 0.25 -3.58
C LEU A 544 -1.94 -0.99 -4.32
N MET A 545 -2.88 -1.74 -3.73
CA MET A 545 -3.54 -2.85 -4.41
C MET A 545 -4.35 -2.37 -5.62
N PHE A 546 -4.97 -1.19 -5.54
CA PHE A 546 -5.67 -0.56 -6.66
C PHE A 546 -4.70 -0.17 -7.79
N ILE A 547 -3.55 0.44 -7.47
CA ILE A 547 -2.48 0.72 -8.45
C ILE A 547 -1.94 -0.58 -9.07
N PHE A 548 -1.77 -1.63 -8.26
CA PHE A 548 -1.32 -2.93 -8.72
C PHE A 548 -2.36 -3.61 -9.63
N GLN A 549 -3.65 -3.48 -9.30
CA GLN A 549 -4.75 -3.92 -10.16
C GLN A 549 -4.76 -3.13 -11.46
N GLU A 550 -4.60 -1.80 -11.40
CA GLU A 550 -4.49 -0.92 -12.58
C GLU A 550 -3.32 -1.26 -13.49
N THR A 551 -2.15 -1.56 -12.93
CA THR A 551 -0.95 -1.97 -13.70
C THR A 551 -1.03 -3.41 -14.23
N ALA A 552 -1.92 -4.24 -13.70
CA ALA A 552 -2.19 -5.60 -14.19
C ALA A 552 -3.32 -5.67 -15.26
N TYR A 553 -4.10 -4.59 -15.47
CA TYR A 553 -5.03 -4.50 -16.59
C TYR A 553 -4.28 -4.07 -17.85
N HIS A 554 -4.06 -4.99 -18.79
CA HIS A 554 -3.44 -4.63 -20.06
C HIS A 554 -4.40 -3.72 -20.84
N THR A 555 -4.17 -2.41 -20.81
CA THR A 555 -4.82 -1.43 -21.70
C THR A 555 -4.19 -1.56 -23.08
N ALA A 556 -4.99 -1.76 -24.12
CA ALA A 556 -4.51 -1.74 -25.48
C ALA A 556 -4.86 -0.39 -26.12
N GLU A 557 -3.85 0.30 -26.63
CA GLU A 557 -4.01 1.57 -27.33
C GLU A 557 -4.15 1.32 -28.83
N LEU A 558 -5.10 2.03 -29.45
CA LEU A 558 -5.34 2.06 -30.88
C LEU A 558 -5.32 3.52 -31.33
N ASP A 559 -4.57 3.83 -32.37
CA ASP A 559 -4.63 5.10 -33.10
C ASP A 559 -4.95 4.82 -34.58
N ASP A 560 -5.01 5.86 -35.41
CA ASP A 560 -5.32 5.70 -36.84
C ASP A 560 -4.15 5.14 -37.68
N THR A 561 -3.03 4.75 -37.07
CA THR A 561 -1.91 4.18 -37.82
C THR A 561 -2.13 2.72 -38.19
N PRO A 562 -1.65 2.29 -39.37
CA PRO A 562 -1.62 0.88 -39.73
C PRO A 562 -0.77 0.06 -38.75
N GLU A 563 0.25 0.65 -38.11
CA GLU A 563 1.06 -0.06 -37.10
C GLU A 563 0.27 -0.37 -35.82
N SER A 564 -0.53 0.56 -35.29
CA SER A 564 -1.33 0.26 -34.09
C SER A 564 -2.50 -0.68 -34.39
N ALA A 565 -3.13 -0.53 -35.56
CA ALA A 565 -4.19 -1.42 -36.02
C ALA A 565 -3.69 -2.87 -36.17
N SER A 566 -2.53 -3.07 -36.80
CA SER A 566 -1.91 -4.40 -36.93
C SER A 566 -1.49 -5.00 -35.59
N ARG A 567 -1.02 -4.20 -34.62
CA ARG A 567 -0.75 -4.65 -33.25
C ARG A 567 -2.01 -5.12 -32.55
N LEU A 568 -3.11 -4.37 -32.65
CA LEU A 568 -4.37 -4.77 -32.02
C LEU A 568 -4.93 -6.04 -32.67
N LEU A 569 -4.85 -6.17 -33.99
CA LEU A 569 -5.24 -7.39 -34.72
C LEU A 569 -4.37 -8.60 -34.36
N ALA A 570 -3.06 -8.41 -34.14
CA ALA A 570 -2.17 -9.43 -33.63
C ALA A 570 -2.51 -9.84 -32.18
N LEU A 571 -2.92 -8.88 -31.34
CA LEU A 571 -3.41 -9.16 -29.98
C LEU A 571 -4.73 -9.93 -30.00
N ALA A 572 -5.66 -9.56 -30.88
CA ALA A 572 -6.97 -10.18 -31.08
C ALA A 572 -6.88 -11.66 -31.53
N SER A 573 -5.92 -11.95 -32.42
CA SER A 573 -5.63 -13.31 -32.92
C SER A 573 -4.73 -14.12 -31.98
N GLY A 574 -3.97 -13.45 -31.10
CA GLY A 574 -3.00 -14.06 -30.22
C GLY A 574 -3.55 -14.56 -28.87
N PRO A 575 -2.72 -15.30 -28.10
CA PRO A 575 -3.09 -15.82 -26.78
C PRO A 575 -3.32 -14.72 -25.72
N ARG A 576 -2.75 -13.52 -25.93
CA ARG A 576 -2.88 -12.36 -25.03
C ARG A 576 -4.28 -11.73 -25.03
N ARG A 577 -5.17 -12.07 -25.97
CA ARG A 577 -6.56 -11.54 -26.02
C ARG A 577 -7.38 -11.77 -24.75
N LYS A 578 -7.04 -12.78 -23.94
CA LYS A 578 -7.71 -13.09 -22.66
C LYS A 578 -7.37 -12.12 -21.52
N VAL A 579 -6.33 -11.30 -21.68
CA VAL A 579 -5.81 -10.41 -20.63
C VAL A 579 -6.23 -8.96 -20.85
N VAL A 580 -6.58 -8.59 -22.09
CA VAL A 580 -7.00 -7.22 -22.43
C VAL A 580 -8.40 -6.96 -21.86
N ARG A 581 -8.48 -5.99 -20.94
CA ARG A 581 -9.72 -5.56 -20.28
C ARG A 581 -10.20 -4.19 -20.73
N LYS A 582 -9.30 -3.37 -21.25
CA LYS A 582 -9.57 -2.02 -21.74
C LYS A 582 -8.94 -1.80 -23.11
N VAL A 583 -9.70 -1.25 -24.05
CA VAL A 583 -9.18 -0.73 -25.32
C VAL A 583 -9.43 0.77 -25.37
N GLN A 584 -8.39 1.56 -25.60
CA GLN A 584 -8.46 3.01 -25.76
C GLN A 584 -8.14 3.36 -27.21
N TYR A 585 -9.10 3.98 -27.89
CA TYR A 585 -8.97 4.42 -29.27
C TYR A 585 -8.84 5.95 -29.32
N VAL A 586 -7.69 6.43 -29.81
CA VAL A 586 -7.31 7.84 -29.89
C VAL A 586 -7.07 8.20 -31.37
N PRO A 587 -8.11 8.63 -32.11
CA PRO A 587 -7.91 9.05 -33.48
C PRO A 587 -7.12 10.36 -33.55
N ARG A 588 -6.36 10.54 -34.63
CA ARG A 588 -5.51 11.71 -34.83
C ARG A 588 -6.35 12.91 -35.25
N ASP A 589 -6.06 14.07 -34.64
CA ASP A 589 -6.67 15.36 -35.02
C ASP A 589 -6.31 15.69 -36.49
N PRO A 590 -7.29 15.77 -37.42
CA PRO A 590 -7.03 16.06 -38.82
C PRO A 590 -6.42 17.45 -39.11
N TRP A 591 -6.45 18.38 -38.15
CA TRP A 591 -6.10 19.80 -38.33
C TRP A 591 -4.83 20.28 -37.59
N ARG A 592 -4.13 19.39 -36.87
CA ARG A 592 -2.99 19.75 -35.99
C ARG A 592 -1.84 20.48 -36.70
N GLU A 593 -1.26 21.50 -36.05
CA GLU A 593 -0.24 22.50 -36.48
C GLU A 593 0.89 22.09 -37.47
N SER A 594 1.19 20.81 -37.68
CA SER A 594 2.11 20.37 -38.73
C SER A 594 1.71 20.82 -40.15
N ALA A 595 0.43 21.16 -40.38
CA ALA A 595 -0.07 21.70 -41.64
C ALA A 595 0.28 23.19 -41.88
N ARG A 596 0.69 23.96 -40.85
CA ARG A 596 1.04 25.40 -40.98
C ARG A 596 2.48 25.64 -41.46
N GLY A 597 3.34 24.63 -41.48
CA GLY A 597 4.77 24.78 -41.78
C GLY A 597 5.10 25.38 -43.15
N ASN A 598 4.17 25.39 -44.11
CA ASN A 598 4.44 25.81 -45.49
C ASN A 598 3.75 27.11 -45.95
N THR A 599 2.99 27.81 -45.11
CA THR A 599 2.23 29.00 -45.57
C THR A 599 2.31 30.18 -44.61
N ARG A 600 3.52 30.73 -44.44
CA ARG A 600 3.68 32.17 -44.20
C ARG A 600 4.12 32.82 -45.52
N LEU A 601 3.15 33.26 -46.33
CA LEU A 601 3.46 34.24 -47.37
C LEU A 601 3.75 35.59 -46.70
N PRO A 602 4.84 36.29 -47.08
CA PRO A 602 5.15 37.61 -46.56
C PRO A 602 4.02 38.60 -46.90
N ARG A 603 3.65 39.47 -45.95
CA ARG A 603 2.63 40.51 -46.13
C ARG A 603 2.96 41.35 -47.37
N GLY A 604 2.11 41.29 -48.40
CA GLY A 604 2.23 42.18 -49.57
C GLY A 604 1.85 41.59 -50.93
N HIS A 605 1.10 40.49 -51.04
CA HIS A 605 0.62 39.99 -52.34
C HIS A 605 -0.90 40.05 -52.45
N ALA A 606 -1.38 40.87 -53.40
CA ALA A 606 -2.76 40.93 -53.82
C ALA A 606 -3.01 39.87 -54.91
N GLY A 607 -3.34 38.66 -54.50
CA GLY A 607 -3.79 37.56 -55.36
C GLY A 607 -4.84 36.73 -54.62
N PRO A 608 -5.72 35.99 -55.32
CA PRO A 608 -6.77 35.21 -54.68
C PRO A 608 -6.14 34.15 -53.78
N VAL A 609 -6.57 34.11 -52.52
CA VAL A 609 -6.14 33.15 -51.51
C VAL A 609 -6.43 31.74 -52.05
N ARG A 610 -5.38 30.95 -52.35
CA ARG A 610 -5.58 29.51 -52.60
C ARG A 610 -5.92 28.86 -51.25
N GLU A 611 -7.17 28.41 -51.13
CA GLU A 611 -7.64 27.65 -49.98
C GLU A 611 -6.83 26.35 -49.83
N PRO A 612 -6.48 25.92 -48.61
CA PRO A 612 -5.75 24.69 -48.40
C PRO A 612 -6.63 23.52 -48.84
N LEU A 613 -6.12 22.72 -49.79
CA LEU A 613 -6.70 21.43 -50.15
C LEU A 613 -6.75 20.55 -48.90
N LEU A 614 -7.96 20.08 -48.59
CA LEU A 614 -8.24 19.11 -47.55
C LEU A 614 -7.22 17.95 -47.57
N ASN A 615 -6.59 17.71 -46.42
CA ASN A 615 -5.55 16.70 -46.26
C ASN A 615 -6.14 15.30 -46.55
N PRO A 616 -5.54 14.45 -47.42
CA PRO A 616 -6.09 13.14 -47.81
C PRO A 616 -6.16 12.07 -46.69
N TYR A 617 -5.83 12.41 -45.45
CA TYR A 617 -5.79 11.49 -44.28
C TYR A 617 -7.10 11.42 -43.48
N VAL A 618 -8.22 11.81 -44.08
CA VAL A 618 -9.51 11.91 -43.38
C VAL A 618 -10.25 10.57 -43.30
N GLU A 619 -9.89 9.61 -44.16
CA GLU A 619 -10.52 8.29 -44.18
C GLU A 619 -9.78 7.31 -43.26
N LEU A 620 -10.54 6.55 -42.46
CA LEU A 620 -9.99 5.45 -41.67
C LEU A 620 -9.33 4.42 -42.59
N SER A 621 -8.15 3.97 -42.20
CA SER A 621 -7.52 2.84 -42.88
C SER A 621 -8.38 1.58 -42.78
N SER A 622 -8.30 0.72 -43.79
CA SER A 622 -9.04 -0.55 -43.79
C SER A 622 -8.64 -1.44 -42.62
N GLU A 623 -7.40 -1.31 -42.18
CA GLU A 623 -6.78 -1.98 -41.05
C GLU A 623 -7.36 -1.49 -39.72
N THR A 624 -7.53 -0.17 -39.55
CA THR A 624 -8.16 0.40 -38.35
C THR A 624 -9.63 -0.02 -38.24
N ILE A 625 -10.36 -0.06 -39.37
CA ILE A 625 -11.74 -0.57 -39.41
C ILE A 625 -11.79 -2.04 -38.98
N GLN A 626 -10.89 -2.88 -39.49
CA GLN A 626 -10.80 -4.28 -39.10
C GLN A 626 -10.42 -4.45 -37.62
N ALA A 627 -9.50 -3.61 -37.11
CA ALA A 627 -9.08 -3.62 -35.72
C ALA A 627 -10.26 -3.29 -34.77
N LEU A 628 -11.06 -2.27 -35.10
CA LEU A 628 -12.28 -1.92 -34.37
C LEU A 628 -13.36 -3.01 -34.45
N GLN A 629 -13.46 -3.73 -35.56
CA GLN A 629 -14.36 -4.88 -35.71
C GLN A 629 -13.85 -6.16 -35.02
N SER A 630 -12.58 -6.18 -34.63
CA SER A 630 -11.97 -7.32 -33.92
C SER A 630 -12.23 -7.29 -32.41
N LEU A 631 -12.89 -6.26 -31.87
CA LEU A 631 -13.13 -6.13 -30.43
C LEU A 631 -13.90 -7.33 -29.85
N SER A 632 -14.78 -7.94 -30.64
CA SER A 632 -15.51 -9.16 -30.29
C SER A 632 -14.61 -10.39 -30.03
N SER A 633 -13.35 -10.36 -30.46
CA SER A 633 -12.39 -11.45 -30.24
C SER A 633 -11.78 -11.46 -28.84
N PHE A 634 -11.97 -10.40 -28.04
CA PHE A 634 -11.43 -10.28 -26.68
C PHE A 634 -12.47 -10.76 -25.64
N PRO A 635 -12.33 -11.96 -25.06
CA PRO A 635 -13.36 -12.56 -24.19
C PRO A 635 -13.47 -11.92 -22.80
N SER A 636 -12.55 -11.04 -22.43
CA SER A 636 -12.51 -10.39 -21.11
C SER A 636 -12.50 -8.86 -21.21
N LEU A 637 -12.88 -8.33 -22.38
CA LEU A 637 -12.98 -6.90 -22.61
C LEU A 637 -14.16 -6.34 -21.81
N GLU A 638 -13.87 -5.37 -20.96
CA GLU A 638 -14.85 -4.76 -20.05
C GLU A 638 -15.16 -3.32 -20.47
N LYS A 639 -14.12 -2.57 -20.89
CA LYS A 639 -14.20 -1.14 -21.20
C LYS A 639 -13.66 -0.81 -22.59
N PHE A 640 -14.45 -0.08 -23.37
CA PHE A 640 -14.00 0.61 -24.58
C PHE A 640 -14.03 2.11 -24.34
N GLN A 641 -12.90 2.78 -24.61
CA GLN A 641 -12.76 4.22 -24.48
C GLN A 641 -12.48 4.82 -25.85
N PHE A 642 -13.34 5.74 -26.30
CA PHE A 642 -13.16 6.53 -27.50
C PHE A 642 -12.75 7.95 -27.11
N ASP A 643 -11.49 8.30 -27.33
CA ASP A 643 -10.87 9.49 -26.75
C ASP A 643 -10.49 10.53 -27.81
N LEU A 644 -11.30 11.58 -27.90
CA LEU A 644 -11.12 12.75 -28.75
C LEU A 644 -10.62 13.96 -27.94
N GLY A 645 -10.31 13.79 -26.64
CA GLY A 645 -9.92 14.90 -25.77
C GLY A 645 -8.63 15.61 -26.18
N GLY A 646 -7.79 14.96 -26.99
CA GLY A 646 -6.57 15.54 -27.55
C GLY A 646 -6.78 16.47 -28.75
N TRP A 647 -8.01 16.60 -29.26
CA TRP A 647 -8.33 17.44 -30.42
C TRP A 647 -8.49 18.90 -30.02
N ASN A 648 -7.80 19.81 -30.69
CA ASN A 648 -7.88 21.24 -30.37
C ASN A 648 -8.88 21.95 -31.28
N LEU A 649 -10.18 21.76 -31.01
CA LEU A 649 -11.27 22.33 -31.82
C LEU A 649 -11.24 23.87 -31.93
N ASN A 650 -10.53 24.57 -31.03
CA ASN A 650 -10.38 26.03 -31.11
C ASN A 650 -9.49 26.46 -32.30
N GLU A 651 -8.53 25.64 -32.73
CA GLU A 651 -7.69 25.91 -33.91
C GLU A 651 -8.47 25.80 -35.23
N TRP A 652 -9.60 25.12 -35.21
CA TRP A 652 -10.49 24.92 -36.34
C TRP A 652 -11.38 26.15 -36.62
N ARG A 653 -11.44 27.11 -35.68
CA ARG A 653 -12.19 28.38 -35.81
C ARG A 653 -11.78 29.20 -37.03
N ASP A 654 -10.51 29.10 -37.42
CA ASP A 654 -9.94 29.85 -38.54
C ASP A 654 -10.02 29.07 -39.87
N ALA A 655 -10.55 27.83 -39.85
CA ALA A 655 -10.81 27.04 -41.04
C ALA A 655 -12.07 27.56 -41.77
N PRO A 656 -12.03 27.75 -43.10
CA PRO A 656 -13.14 28.34 -43.87
C PRO A 656 -14.46 27.54 -43.81
N TYR A 657 -14.43 26.28 -43.36
CA TYR A 657 -15.59 25.38 -43.37
C TYR A 657 -16.06 24.88 -42.01
N CYS A 658 -15.39 25.22 -40.89
CA CYS A 658 -15.66 24.50 -39.65
C CYS A 658 -16.58 25.20 -38.64
N PHE A 659 -16.65 26.54 -38.53
CA PHE A 659 -17.60 27.15 -37.58
C PHE A 659 -17.92 28.63 -37.92
N THR A 660 -18.61 28.91 -39.03
CA THR A 660 -19.12 30.27 -39.29
C THR A 660 -20.65 30.35 -39.38
N LEU A 661 -21.24 31.06 -38.41
CA LEU A 661 -22.66 31.44 -38.34
C LEU A 661 -23.16 32.14 -39.62
N LEU A 662 -22.28 32.83 -40.36
CA LEU A 662 -22.60 33.61 -41.56
C LEU A 662 -22.61 32.79 -42.86
N GLY A 663 -21.90 31.66 -42.93
CA GLY A 663 -22.05 30.70 -44.04
C GLY A 663 -23.33 29.87 -43.88
N PHE A 664 -23.71 29.59 -42.63
CA PHE A 664 -24.85 28.76 -42.23
C PHE A 664 -26.22 29.33 -42.63
N ILE A 665 -26.38 30.65 -42.70
CA ILE A 665 -27.64 31.29 -43.11
C ILE A 665 -27.71 31.47 -44.64
N ARG A 666 -26.57 31.45 -45.35
CA ARG A 666 -26.51 31.94 -46.73
C ARG A 666 -26.37 30.84 -47.80
N ASN A 667 -25.78 29.69 -47.47
CA ASN A 667 -25.60 28.60 -48.44
C ASN A 667 -26.26 27.31 -47.96
N ASN A 668 -27.44 27.04 -48.50
CA ASN A 668 -28.24 25.85 -48.22
C ASN A 668 -27.69 24.55 -48.87
N ASP A 669 -26.53 24.59 -49.54
CA ASP A 669 -26.13 23.57 -50.53
C ASP A 669 -24.75 22.93 -50.32
N SER A 670 -24.16 22.94 -49.12
CA SER A 670 -22.89 22.21 -48.90
C SER A 670 -22.72 21.67 -47.49
N TYR A 671 -23.70 20.90 -47.02
CA TYR A 671 -23.65 20.11 -45.77
C TYR A 671 -22.61 18.95 -45.80
N LEU A 672 -21.76 18.87 -46.84
CA LEU A 672 -21.06 17.64 -47.25
C LEU A 672 -19.55 17.58 -46.95
N GLN A 673 -18.93 18.55 -46.28
CA GLN A 673 -17.45 18.57 -46.16
C GLN A 673 -16.94 18.98 -44.77
N GLU A 674 -17.47 18.36 -43.71
CA GLU A 674 -16.77 18.26 -42.42
C GLU A 674 -15.98 16.94 -42.40
N PRO A 675 -14.67 16.94 -42.64
CA PRO A 675 -13.91 15.72 -42.90
C PRO A 675 -13.80 14.85 -41.63
N TRP A 676 -13.59 15.48 -40.49
CA TRP A 676 -13.58 14.83 -39.18
C TRP A 676 -14.89 14.12 -38.83
N ARG A 677 -16.04 14.58 -39.37
CA ARG A 677 -17.33 13.92 -39.19
C ARG A 677 -17.29 12.52 -39.77
N ILE A 678 -16.73 12.37 -40.99
CA ILE A 678 -16.61 11.08 -41.67
C ILE A 678 -15.74 10.11 -40.86
N LEU A 679 -14.66 10.61 -40.25
CA LEU A 679 -13.78 9.83 -39.39
C LEU A 679 -14.53 9.30 -38.14
N ILE A 680 -15.26 10.17 -37.44
CA ILE A 680 -16.05 9.79 -36.26
C ILE A 680 -17.16 8.83 -36.66
N GLU A 681 -17.90 9.13 -37.73
CA GLU A 681 -19.01 8.35 -38.25
C GLU A 681 -18.57 6.91 -38.56
N ASN A 682 -17.49 6.76 -39.33
CA ASN A 682 -16.94 5.46 -39.70
C ASN A 682 -16.35 4.71 -38.51
N SER A 683 -15.76 5.42 -37.53
CA SER A 683 -15.27 4.82 -36.28
C SER A 683 -16.42 4.24 -35.46
N LEU A 684 -17.48 5.01 -35.24
CA LEU A 684 -18.67 4.58 -34.51
C LEU A 684 -19.37 3.43 -35.24
N LEU A 685 -19.50 3.48 -36.57
CA LEU A 685 -20.04 2.38 -37.39
C LEU A 685 -19.19 1.11 -37.28
N ALA A 686 -17.86 1.22 -37.25
CA ALA A 686 -16.97 0.07 -37.11
C ALA A 686 -17.11 -0.58 -35.73
N VAL A 687 -17.22 0.22 -34.66
CA VAL A 687 -17.47 -0.27 -33.30
C VAL A 687 -18.88 -0.88 -33.20
N ALA A 688 -19.89 -0.25 -33.80
CA ALA A 688 -21.27 -0.70 -33.81
C ALA A 688 -21.42 -2.11 -34.39
N LYS A 689 -20.67 -2.43 -35.45
CA LYS A 689 -20.73 -3.73 -36.15
C LYS A 689 -20.30 -4.93 -35.30
N ASN A 690 -19.76 -4.71 -34.10
CA ASN A 690 -19.42 -5.80 -33.18
C ASN A 690 -20.67 -6.48 -32.60
N ALA A 691 -20.56 -7.77 -32.27
CA ALA A 691 -21.64 -8.54 -31.66
C ALA A 691 -22.07 -7.96 -30.30
N ILE A 692 -23.36 -8.11 -29.99
CA ILE A 692 -24.01 -7.68 -28.74
C ILE A 692 -23.22 -8.20 -27.53
N GLY A 693 -22.90 -7.32 -26.58
CA GLY A 693 -22.24 -7.70 -25.31
C GLY A 693 -20.71 -7.84 -25.36
N THR A 694 -20.04 -7.28 -26.37
CA THR A 694 -18.57 -7.28 -26.48
C THR A 694 -17.87 -6.56 -25.31
N PHE A 695 -18.48 -5.51 -24.77
CA PHE A 695 -18.04 -4.80 -23.57
C PHE A 695 -19.26 -4.23 -22.84
N SER A 696 -19.14 -4.00 -21.54
CA SER A 696 -20.24 -3.45 -20.72
C SER A 696 -20.06 -1.98 -20.35
N HIS A 697 -18.87 -1.41 -20.57
CA HIS A 697 -18.54 -0.02 -20.29
C HIS A 697 -18.11 0.69 -21.57
N LEU A 698 -18.82 1.77 -21.93
CA LEU A 698 -18.44 2.66 -23.03
C LEU A 698 -18.14 4.06 -22.48
N GLU A 699 -16.94 4.58 -22.75
CA GLU A 699 -16.53 5.96 -22.45
C GLU A 699 -16.25 6.71 -23.75
N ILE A 700 -16.86 7.87 -23.95
CA ILE A 700 -16.61 8.76 -25.09
C ILE A 700 -16.12 10.10 -24.56
N ASN A 701 -14.87 10.47 -24.82
CA ASN A 701 -14.29 11.71 -24.33
C ASN A 701 -14.15 12.74 -25.45
N GLY A 702 -14.60 13.97 -25.21
CA GLY A 702 -14.41 15.08 -26.14
C GLY A 702 -15.21 14.98 -27.44
N LEU A 703 -16.48 14.52 -27.41
CA LEU A 703 -17.30 14.41 -28.61
C LEU A 703 -17.64 15.80 -29.20
N PRO A 704 -17.28 16.11 -30.47
CA PRO A 704 -17.57 17.41 -31.07
C PRO A 704 -19.06 17.62 -31.34
N PRO A 705 -19.61 18.82 -31.12
CA PRO A 705 -20.98 19.16 -31.46
C PRO A 705 -21.15 19.31 -32.97
N MET A 706 -22.26 18.79 -33.52
CA MET A 706 -22.68 19.01 -34.90
C MET A 706 -23.78 20.08 -35.00
N GLY A 707 -24.09 20.54 -36.21
CA GLY A 707 -25.19 21.47 -36.48
C GLY A 707 -26.58 20.84 -36.24
N SER A 708 -27.44 20.85 -37.26
CA SER A 708 -28.82 20.37 -37.17
C SER A 708 -29.00 18.85 -37.33
N GLU A 709 -27.92 18.08 -37.46
CA GLU A 709 -27.95 16.63 -37.72
C GLU A 709 -27.28 15.82 -36.61
N TYR A 710 -27.69 14.56 -36.45
CA TYR A 710 -27.07 13.57 -35.57
C TYR A 710 -26.06 12.70 -36.36
N TYR A 711 -25.20 11.97 -35.65
CA TYR A 711 -24.31 10.97 -36.26
C TYR A 711 -25.17 9.81 -36.78
N TYR A 712 -25.26 9.58 -38.09
CA TYR A 712 -26.12 8.53 -38.67
C TYR A 712 -25.73 7.13 -38.19
N ALA A 713 -24.46 6.94 -37.83
CA ALA A 713 -23.92 5.77 -37.14
C ALA A 713 -24.79 5.39 -35.93
N CYS A 714 -25.31 6.40 -35.22
CA CYS A 714 -26.09 6.23 -34.02
C CYS A 714 -27.55 5.84 -34.27
N ALA A 715 -28.04 6.03 -35.49
CA ALA A 715 -29.34 5.53 -35.92
C ALA A 715 -29.31 4.07 -36.39
N SER A 716 -28.12 3.46 -36.55
CA SER A 716 -27.99 2.07 -36.99
C SER A 716 -28.52 1.07 -35.95
N GLU A 717 -29.18 -0.01 -36.41
CA GLU A 717 -29.71 -1.07 -35.53
C GLU A 717 -28.64 -1.72 -34.65
N ASN A 718 -27.42 -1.85 -35.20
CA ASN A 718 -26.27 -2.39 -34.49
C ASN A 718 -25.84 -1.49 -33.32
N TRP A 719 -25.82 -0.17 -33.53
CA TRP A 719 -25.53 0.78 -32.46
C TRP A 719 -26.58 0.75 -31.35
N ARG A 720 -27.86 0.68 -31.71
CA ARG A 720 -28.96 0.54 -30.74
C ARG A 720 -28.80 -0.72 -29.88
N SER A 721 -28.44 -1.84 -30.51
CA SER A 721 -28.22 -3.11 -29.84
C SER A 721 -27.01 -3.09 -28.91
N LEU A 722 -25.92 -2.41 -29.32
CA LEU A 722 -24.75 -2.19 -28.48
C LEU A 722 -25.11 -1.39 -27.23
N LEU A 723 -25.77 -0.23 -27.41
CA LEU A 723 -26.20 0.65 -26.31
C LEU A 723 -27.13 -0.05 -25.31
N ALA A 724 -28.05 -0.89 -25.80
CA ALA A 724 -28.94 -1.69 -24.95
C ALA A 724 -28.19 -2.73 -24.09
N SER A 725 -26.98 -3.13 -24.47
CA SER A 725 -26.18 -4.12 -23.74
C SER A 725 -25.26 -3.52 -22.66
N LEU A 726 -25.10 -2.19 -22.63
CA LEU A 726 -24.17 -1.52 -21.71
C LEU A 726 -24.71 -1.49 -20.27
N LYS A 727 -23.78 -1.63 -19.32
CA LYS A 727 -24.01 -1.39 -17.88
C LYS A 727 -23.51 -0.02 -17.43
N THR A 728 -22.46 0.48 -18.06
CA THR A 728 -21.87 1.79 -17.77
C THR A 728 -21.71 2.59 -19.05
N PHE A 729 -22.19 3.83 -19.03
CA PHE A 729 -22.04 4.77 -20.14
C PHE A 729 -21.52 6.11 -19.62
N GLU A 730 -20.37 6.54 -20.14
CA GLU A 730 -19.73 7.81 -19.83
C GLU A 730 -19.55 8.63 -21.10
N ILE A 731 -19.94 9.90 -21.06
CA ILE A 731 -19.69 10.82 -22.16
C ILE A 731 -19.17 12.16 -21.65
N SER A 732 -18.17 12.70 -22.35
CA SER A 732 -17.69 14.06 -22.23
C SER A 732 -17.81 14.80 -23.56
N LEU A 733 -18.37 16.01 -23.52
CA LEU A 733 -18.54 16.88 -24.67
C LEU A 733 -17.29 17.74 -24.91
N ALA A 734 -16.92 17.95 -26.18
CA ALA A 734 -15.75 18.74 -26.52
C ALA A 734 -15.93 20.25 -26.22
N GLU A 735 -14.82 20.93 -25.93
CA GLU A 735 -14.78 22.38 -25.86
C GLU A 735 -14.76 23.00 -27.27
N ALA A 736 -15.78 23.79 -27.62
CA ALA A 736 -15.83 24.52 -28.89
C ALA A 736 -16.21 26.00 -28.66
N ARG A 737 -15.27 26.93 -28.86
CA ARG A 737 -15.50 28.38 -28.66
C ARG A 737 -15.98 29.06 -29.96
N GLY A 738 -17.10 29.79 -29.91
CA GLY A 738 -17.55 30.65 -31.01
C GLY A 738 -16.70 31.92 -31.20
N ARG A 739 -16.80 32.59 -32.37
CA ARG A 739 -16.05 33.84 -32.71
C ARG A 739 -16.23 34.99 -31.71
N ASN A 740 -17.40 35.08 -31.06
CA ASN A 740 -17.72 36.09 -30.05
C ASN A 740 -17.70 35.52 -28.63
N GLY A 741 -17.06 34.36 -28.45
CA GLY A 741 -17.10 33.62 -27.21
C GLY A 741 -18.46 33.06 -26.87
N THR A 742 -19.51 33.11 -27.71
CA THR A 742 -20.81 32.49 -27.38
C THR A 742 -20.82 31.00 -27.69
N MET A 743 -21.60 30.19 -26.95
CA MET A 743 -21.89 28.81 -27.37
C MET A 743 -22.43 28.85 -28.81
N THR A 744 -21.93 27.97 -29.67
CA THR A 744 -22.41 27.90 -31.06
C THR A 744 -23.84 27.33 -31.05
N ASN A 745 -24.75 27.85 -31.89
CA ASN A 745 -26.09 27.27 -32.04
C ASN A 745 -26.04 25.76 -32.37
N ALA A 746 -24.95 25.32 -33.02
CA ALA A 746 -24.63 23.91 -33.24
C ALA A 746 -24.56 23.10 -31.93
N HIS A 747 -23.89 23.59 -30.88
CA HIS A 747 -23.82 22.88 -29.60
C HIS A 747 -25.20 22.69 -28.95
N ASN A 748 -26.07 23.69 -29.01
CA ASN A 748 -27.44 23.59 -28.49
C ASN A 748 -28.32 22.65 -29.33
N SER A 749 -28.22 22.70 -30.66
CA SER A 749 -28.93 21.78 -31.56
C SER A 749 -28.45 20.33 -31.37
N PHE A 750 -27.13 20.13 -31.25
CA PHE A 750 -26.54 18.83 -30.96
C PHE A 750 -27.10 18.24 -29.67
N LEU A 751 -27.07 19.00 -28.57
CA LEU A 751 -27.62 18.55 -27.28
C LEU A 751 -29.09 18.18 -27.34
N TYR A 752 -29.88 18.83 -28.20
CA TYR A 752 -31.31 18.55 -28.38
C TYR A 752 -31.57 17.23 -29.12
N TYR A 753 -30.81 16.95 -30.18
CA TYR A 753 -30.98 15.71 -30.97
C TYR A 753 -30.19 14.51 -30.43
N PHE A 754 -29.09 14.77 -29.72
CA PHE A 754 -28.20 13.75 -29.17
C PHE A 754 -28.92 12.74 -28.24
N PRO A 755 -29.85 13.16 -27.35
CA PRO A 755 -30.64 12.25 -26.52
C PRO A 755 -31.51 11.26 -27.27
N HIS A 756 -32.12 11.68 -28.38
CA HIS A 756 -32.96 10.80 -29.19
C HIS A 756 -32.13 9.69 -29.87
N ALA A 757 -30.87 9.96 -30.23
CA ALA A 757 -30.02 9.00 -30.91
C ALA A 757 -29.21 8.09 -29.96
N PHE A 758 -28.85 8.58 -28.77
CA PHE A 758 -28.01 7.84 -27.82
C PHE A 758 -28.79 7.35 -26.60
N PHE A 759 -29.43 8.27 -25.89
CA PHE A 759 -29.94 7.97 -24.56
C PHE A 759 -31.22 7.12 -24.56
N GLN A 760 -32.06 7.23 -25.60
CA GLN A 760 -33.29 6.44 -25.71
C GLN A 760 -33.04 4.91 -25.78
N HIS A 761 -31.82 4.49 -26.12
CA HIS A 761 -31.45 3.09 -26.27
C HIS A 761 -30.67 2.49 -25.09
N LEU A 762 -30.39 3.27 -24.04
CA LEU A 762 -29.62 2.84 -22.85
C LEU A 762 -30.47 2.07 -21.81
N THR A 763 -31.17 1.01 -22.20
CA THR A 763 -32.18 0.38 -21.32
C THR A 763 -31.63 -0.32 -20.06
N ASN A 764 -30.40 -0.86 -20.12
CA ASN A 764 -29.79 -1.66 -19.03
C ASN A 764 -28.69 -0.93 -18.23
N VAL A 765 -28.48 0.36 -18.48
CA VAL A 765 -27.40 1.12 -17.85
C VAL A 765 -27.67 1.31 -16.35
N GLN A 766 -26.68 0.93 -15.55
CA GLN A 766 -26.66 1.11 -14.10
C GLN A 766 -25.91 2.37 -13.69
N HIS A 767 -24.87 2.74 -14.44
CA HIS A 767 -24.02 3.90 -14.19
C HIS A 767 -24.02 4.82 -15.40
N LEU A 768 -24.56 6.03 -15.26
CA LEU A 768 -24.58 7.05 -16.31
C LEU A 768 -23.77 8.26 -15.86
N ARG A 769 -22.80 8.68 -16.68
CA ARG A 769 -22.02 9.90 -16.48
C ARG A 769 -22.05 10.81 -17.70
N ILE A 770 -22.46 12.06 -17.51
CA ILE A 770 -22.51 13.07 -18.57
C ILE A 770 -21.67 14.28 -18.15
N THR A 771 -20.69 14.64 -18.96
CA THR A 771 -19.66 15.62 -18.60
C THR A 771 -19.64 16.74 -19.62
N GLY A 772 -19.98 17.96 -19.22
CA GLY A 772 -19.70 19.18 -19.98
C GLY A 772 -18.27 19.69 -19.71
N THR A 773 -17.96 20.88 -20.21
CA THR A 773 -16.73 21.60 -19.88
C THR A 773 -17.06 23.02 -19.40
N GLU A 774 -16.12 23.69 -18.74
CA GLU A 774 -16.30 25.08 -18.27
C GLU A 774 -16.75 26.03 -19.39
N ALA A 775 -16.20 25.85 -20.60
CA ALA A 775 -16.52 26.67 -21.77
C ALA A 775 -17.69 26.12 -22.60
N ALA A 776 -18.14 24.88 -22.36
CA ALA A 776 -19.29 24.27 -23.02
C ALA A 776 -20.18 23.55 -21.99
N MET A 777 -20.87 24.37 -21.18
CA MET A 777 -21.81 23.89 -20.16
C MET A 777 -23.06 23.32 -20.81
N ILE A 778 -23.58 22.23 -20.24
CA ILE A 778 -24.83 21.62 -20.67
C ILE A 778 -25.99 22.52 -20.18
N GLY A 779 -26.46 23.44 -21.03
CA GLY A 779 -27.49 24.43 -20.68
C GLY A 779 -27.01 25.87 -20.83
N GLY A 780 -27.61 26.63 -21.75
CA GLY A 780 -27.21 28.02 -22.01
C GLY A 780 -28.23 28.91 -22.74
N ALA A 781 -28.41 30.12 -22.18
CA ALA A 781 -28.98 31.37 -22.68
C ALA A 781 -30.50 31.52 -23.00
N HIS A 782 -31.24 30.55 -23.55
CA HIS A 782 -32.64 30.82 -23.93
C HIS A 782 -33.58 29.61 -23.74
N THR A 783 -34.48 29.71 -22.74
CA THR A 783 -35.80 29.05 -22.50
C THR A 783 -36.08 27.57 -22.85
N LEU A 784 -35.26 26.88 -23.63
CA LEU A 784 -35.39 25.46 -23.96
C LEU A 784 -34.31 24.67 -23.22
N GLU A 785 -34.73 23.57 -22.59
CA GLU A 785 -33.80 22.61 -22.02
C GLU A 785 -33.02 21.91 -23.15
N PRO A 786 -31.68 21.86 -23.09
CA PRO A 786 -30.88 21.29 -24.17
C PRO A 786 -31.07 19.79 -24.29
N ILE A 787 -31.24 19.09 -23.16
CA ILE A 787 -31.42 17.65 -23.13
C ILE A 787 -32.90 17.38 -22.89
N ASP A 788 -33.56 16.62 -23.77
CA ASP A 788 -34.91 16.14 -23.52
C ASP A 788 -34.90 14.99 -22.49
N TRP A 789 -34.80 15.36 -21.22
CA TRP A 789 -34.84 14.46 -20.07
C TRP A 789 -36.11 13.59 -20.01
N THR A 790 -37.18 13.99 -20.69
CA THR A 790 -38.46 13.26 -20.64
C THR A 790 -38.44 11.96 -21.42
N SER A 791 -37.58 11.89 -22.45
CA SER A 791 -37.36 10.72 -23.32
C SER A 791 -36.55 9.58 -22.69
N PHE A 792 -35.92 9.82 -21.54
CA PHE A 792 -35.07 8.84 -20.87
C PHE A 792 -35.90 7.84 -20.06
N HIS A 793 -35.70 6.55 -20.33
CA HIS A 793 -36.29 5.46 -19.57
C HIS A 793 -35.20 4.46 -19.16
N LEU A 794 -34.61 4.66 -17.98
CA LEU A 794 -33.48 3.89 -17.46
C LEU A 794 -33.91 3.09 -16.23
N SER A 795 -34.59 1.95 -16.44
CA SER A 795 -35.21 1.17 -15.36
C SER A 795 -34.20 0.56 -14.36
N SER A 796 -32.94 0.42 -14.75
CA SER A 796 -31.88 -0.20 -13.93
C SER A 796 -30.87 0.80 -13.38
N LEU A 797 -31.13 2.10 -13.46
CA LEU A 797 -30.18 3.14 -13.07
C LEU A 797 -29.97 3.16 -11.56
N THR A 798 -28.71 2.98 -11.13
CA THR A 798 -28.29 3.01 -9.73
C THR A 798 -27.38 4.20 -9.40
N SER A 799 -26.61 4.67 -10.37
CA SER A 799 -25.68 5.78 -10.20
C SER A 799 -25.84 6.78 -11.34
N PHE A 800 -26.00 8.04 -10.99
CA PHE A 800 -26.09 9.13 -11.94
C PHE A 800 -25.06 10.21 -11.59
N GLU A 801 -24.24 10.59 -12.57
CA GLU A 801 -23.29 11.68 -12.44
C GLU A 801 -23.46 12.66 -13.61
N ILE A 802 -23.54 13.95 -13.28
CA ILE A 802 -23.51 15.01 -14.28
C ILE A 802 -22.53 16.10 -13.86
N GLU A 803 -21.73 16.58 -14.82
CA GLU A 803 -20.71 17.59 -14.59
C GLU A 803 -20.87 18.77 -15.56
N TYR A 804 -20.70 20.02 -15.09
CA TYR A 804 -20.88 21.25 -15.86
C TYR A 804 -22.25 21.31 -16.58
N SER A 805 -23.36 21.23 -15.83
CA SER A 805 -24.74 21.31 -16.35
C SER A 805 -25.63 22.28 -15.59
N GLN A 806 -26.55 22.94 -16.29
CA GLN A 806 -27.63 23.73 -15.67
C GLN A 806 -28.76 22.82 -15.17
N ILE A 807 -29.25 23.08 -13.96
CA ILE A 807 -30.40 22.39 -13.36
C ILE A 807 -31.68 23.14 -13.77
N MET A 808 -32.55 22.44 -14.50
CA MET A 808 -33.84 22.94 -15.01
C MET A 808 -34.98 21.96 -14.65
N GLY A 809 -36.20 22.20 -15.12
CA GLY A 809 -37.38 21.39 -14.76
C GLY A 809 -37.33 19.93 -15.23
N GLY A 810 -36.75 19.64 -16.40
CA GLY A 810 -36.73 18.30 -16.96
C GLY A 810 -35.77 17.35 -16.26
N ILE A 811 -34.61 17.80 -15.78
CA ILE A 811 -33.73 16.93 -14.97
C ILE A 811 -34.40 16.56 -13.65
N VAL A 812 -35.17 17.49 -13.05
CA VAL A 812 -36.01 17.22 -11.88
C VAL A 812 -37.09 16.19 -12.22
N GLY A 813 -37.74 16.34 -13.38
CA GLY A 813 -38.70 15.36 -13.91
C GLY A 813 -38.09 13.97 -14.14
N PHE A 814 -36.85 13.91 -14.62
CA PHE A 814 -36.10 12.66 -14.79
C PHE A 814 -35.82 11.97 -13.46
N PHE A 815 -35.34 12.70 -12.45
CA PHE A 815 -35.14 12.11 -11.12
C PHE A 815 -36.46 11.65 -10.50
N SER A 816 -37.56 12.38 -10.68
CA SER A 816 -38.88 11.97 -10.18
C SER A 816 -39.33 10.60 -10.71
N LYS A 817 -38.95 10.25 -11.95
CA LYS A 817 -39.23 8.95 -12.56
C LYS A 817 -38.29 7.82 -12.07
N HIS A 818 -37.05 8.13 -11.69
CA HIS A 818 -35.99 7.13 -11.43
C HIS A 818 -35.48 7.09 -9.97
N VAL A 819 -36.02 7.94 -9.10
CA VAL A 819 -35.58 8.09 -7.70
C VAL A 819 -35.57 6.80 -6.89
N SER A 820 -36.46 5.85 -7.19
CA SER A 820 -36.61 4.61 -6.42
C SER A 820 -35.46 3.61 -6.60
N THR A 821 -34.73 3.68 -7.72
CA THR A 821 -33.62 2.76 -8.04
C THR A 821 -32.25 3.37 -7.79
N LEU A 822 -32.17 4.68 -7.58
CA LEU A 822 -30.92 5.40 -7.40
C LEU A 822 -30.29 5.15 -6.03
N GLN A 823 -29.01 4.77 -6.06
CA GLN A 823 -28.14 4.59 -4.91
C GLN A 823 -27.17 5.76 -4.73
N ARG A 824 -26.68 6.31 -5.86
CA ARG A 824 -25.71 7.41 -5.90
C ARG A 824 -26.14 8.48 -6.89
N VAL A 825 -26.11 9.74 -6.46
CA VAL A 825 -26.28 10.91 -7.33
C VAL A 825 -25.10 11.85 -7.10
N CYS A 826 -24.44 12.29 -8.17
CA CYS A 826 -23.34 13.23 -8.09
C CYS A 826 -23.53 14.37 -9.10
N LEU A 827 -23.62 15.61 -8.62
CA LEU A 827 -23.79 16.81 -9.44
C LEU A 827 -22.53 17.67 -9.29
N LYS A 828 -21.68 17.72 -10.31
CA LYS A 828 -20.40 18.44 -10.28
C LYS A 828 -20.48 19.72 -11.11
N ASN A 829 -20.03 20.84 -10.58
CA ASN A 829 -20.00 22.14 -11.24
C ASN A 829 -21.34 22.52 -11.91
N CYS A 830 -22.45 22.13 -11.29
CA CYS A 830 -23.79 22.42 -11.79
C CYS A 830 -24.29 23.78 -11.27
N THR A 831 -25.10 24.49 -12.06
CA THR A 831 -25.70 25.78 -11.67
C THR A 831 -27.21 25.78 -11.86
N GLY A 832 -27.94 26.57 -11.06
CA GLY A 832 -29.39 26.73 -11.19
C GLY A 832 -29.73 28.21 -11.41
N LYS A 833 -30.73 28.48 -12.26
CA LYS A 833 -31.12 29.86 -12.58
C LYS A 833 -31.96 30.50 -11.46
N ARG A 834 -32.79 29.71 -10.77
CA ARG A 834 -33.62 30.15 -9.66
C ARG A 834 -33.41 29.25 -8.45
N LYS A 835 -33.54 29.81 -7.25
CA LYS A 835 -33.61 29.06 -5.98
C LYS A 835 -34.63 27.91 -6.04
N GLN A 836 -35.77 28.14 -6.70
CA GLN A 836 -36.83 27.15 -6.84
C GLN A 836 -36.40 25.88 -7.60
N ASP A 837 -35.45 25.98 -8.53
CA ASP A 837 -35.01 24.82 -9.34
C ASP A 837 -34.28 23.80 -8.45
N TRP A 838 -33.44 24.27 -7.52
CA TRP A 838 -32.78 23.44 -6.50
C TRP A 838 -33.74 22.92 -5.43
N LEU A 839 -34.69 23.74 -4.97
CA LEU A 839 -35.72 23.29 -4.03
C LEU A 839 -36.56 22.16 -4.63
N ASN A 840 -37.00 22.31 -5.88
CA ASN A 840 -37.77 21.28 -6.57
C ASN A 840 -36.97 19.97 -6.71
N LEU A 841 -35.67 20.06 -7.00
CA LEU A 841 -34.79 18.90 -7.07
C LEU A 841 -34.75 18.14 -5.73
N ILE A 842 -34.42 18.84 -4.64
CA ILE A 842 -34.33 18.22 -3.29
C ILE A 842 -35.68 17.66 -2.86
N GLN A 843 -36.76 18.40 -3.13
CA GLN A 843 -38.13 18.01 -2.75
C GLN A 843 -38.53 16.67 -3.38
N VAL A 844 -38.11 16.38 -4.61
CA VAL A 844 -38.37 15.08 -5.26
C VAL A 844 -37.82 13.90 -4.43
N PHE A 845 -36.62 14.03 -3.87
CA PHE A 845 -36.01 12.98 -3.05
C PHE A 845 -36.66 12.87 -1.67
N LEU A 846 -37.04 14.01 -1.08
CA LEU A 846 -37.72 14.06 0.22
C LEU A 846 -39.15 13.50 0.16
N ASP A 847 -39.89 13.77 -0.92
CA ASP A 847 -41.26 13.28 -1.10
C ASP A 847 -41.30 11.77 -1.34
N LYS A 848 -40.31 11.25 -2.08
CA LYS A 848 -40.28 9.84 -2.50
C LYS A 848 -39.54 8.94 -1.52
N GLN A 849 -38.73 9.51 -0.62
CA GLN A 849 -37.94 8.83 0.41
C GLN A 849 -37.29 7.51 -0.07
N PRO A 850 -36.40 7.56 -1.07
CA PRO A 850 -35.79 6.34 -1.62
C PRO A 850 -34.95 5.64 -0.55
N THR A 851 -35.18 4.35 -0.32
CA THR A 851 -34.46 3.56 0.69
C THR A 851 -33.06 3.14 0.24
N GLN A 852 -32.82 3.12 -1.07
CA GLN A 852 -31.56 2.69 -1.67
C GLN A 852 -30.54 3.82 -1.80
N LEU A 853 -30.95 5.10 -1.66
CA LEU A 853 -30.07 6.25 -1.82
C LEU A 853 -29.12 6.38 -0.62
N VAL A 854 -27.82 6.19 -0.87
CA VAL A 854 -26.76 6.21 0.15
C VAL A 854 -25.84 7.43 -0.01
N GLU A 855 -25.76 7.98 -1.22
CA GLU A 855 -24.81 9.03 -1.58
C GLU A 855 -25.47 10.05 -2.50
N PHE A 856 -25.44 11.32 -2.08
CA PHE A 856 -25.93 12.46 -2.84
C PHE A 856 -24.90 13.57 -2.70
N ASP A 857 -24.05 13.69 -3.70
CA ASP A 857 -22.92 14.61 -3.69
C ASP A 857 -23.17 15.77 -4.64
N ILE A 858 -22.87 16.97 -4.17
CA ILE A 858 -22.81 18.16 -5.00
C ILE A 858 -21.42 18.76 -4.86
N VAL A 859 -20.71 18.90 -5.97
CA VAL A 859 -19.44 19.62 -6.04
C VAL A 859 -19.72 20.94 -6.74
N ALA A 860 -19.69 22.07 -6.05
CA ALA A 860 -19.95 23.37 -6.67
C ALA A 860 -18.67 23.97 -7.30
N TYR A 861 -18.84 24.75 -8.38
CA TYR A 861 -17.77 25.53 -8.99
C TYR A 861 -17.50 26.79 -8.14
N PRO A 862 -16.25 27.28 -8.00
CA PRO A 862 -15.99 28.54 -7.31
C PRO A 862 -16.60 29.72 -8.10
N VAL A 863 -17.64 30.34 -7.53
CA VAL A 863 -18.18 31.62 -8.02
C VAL A 863 -17.30 32.76 -7.47
N LEU A 864 -16.84 33.65 -8.35
CA LEU A 864 -16.12 34.87 -7.98
C LEU A 864 -17.04 35.77 -7.15
N LEU A 865 -16.76 35.91 -5.86
CA LEU A 865 -17.46 36.88 -5.00
C LEU A 865 -16.91 38.29 -5.20
N ARG A 866 -17.77 39.29 -4.92
CA ARG A 866 -17.40 40.72 -4.83
C ARG A 866 -16.01 40.85 -4.16
N TYR A 867 -15.13 41.62 -4.79
CA TYR A 867 -13.73 41.91 -4.40
C TYR A 867 -12.62 40.96 -4.90
N GLY A 868 -12.83 40.21 -5.98
CA GLY A 868 -11.71 39.75 -6.83
C GLY A 868 -10.70 38.77 -6.18
N ARG A 869 -11.09 38.02 -5.15
CA ARG A 869 -10.29 36.91 -4.60
C ARG A 869 -10.77 35.57 -5.15
N THR A 870 -9.84 34.81 -5.71
CA THR A 870 -10.02 33.42 -6.13
C THR A 870 -9.69 32.48 -4.96
N ASP A 871 -10.70 31.84 -4.36
CA ASP A 871 -10.46 30.77 -3.39
C ASP A 871 -10.62 29.40 -4.09
N TYR A 872 -9.55 28.60 -4.06
CA TYR A 872 -9.52 27.23 -4.57
C TYR A 872 -10.12 26.27 -3.53
N PHE A 873 -11.15 25.50 -3.88
CA PHE A 873 -11.58 24.37 -3.07
C PHE A 873 -10.82 23.09 -3.44
N SER A 874 -10.43 22.31 -2.44
CA SER A 874 -9.96 20.94 -2.65
C SER A 874 -11.16 20.02 -2.87
N ARG A 875 -10.97 18.97 -3.68
CA ARG A 875 -11.97 17.98 -4.14
C ARG A 875 -12.71 17.20 -3.03
N LYS A 876 -12.48 17.50 -1.74
CA LYS A 876 -12.97 16.74 -0.57
C LYS A 876 -13.97 17.48 0.33
N ASP A 877 -14.30 18.74 0.05
CA ASP A 877 -14.82 19.65 1.09
C ASP A 877 -16.35 19.88 1.08
N ILE A 878 -17.13 18.98 0.50
CA ILE A 878 -18.61 18.97 0.59
C ILE A 878 -19.11 17.59 1.09
N CYS A 879 -18.43 17.02 2.07
CA CYS A 879 -18.99 16.00 2.95
C CYS A 879 -19.25 16.65 4.31
N GLY A 880 -20.46 17.17 4.49
CA GLY A 880 -20.82 18.15 5.52
C GLY A 880 -20.97 17.63 6.95
N HIS A 881 -20.06 16.77 7.45
CA HIS A 881 -20.21 16.26 8.81
C HIS A 881 -19.67 17.21 9.92
N ASP A 882 -18.77 18.17 9.58
CA ASP A 882 -18.03 19.00 10.56
C ASP A 882 -17.98 20.51 10.22
N MET A 883 -18.88 21.05 9.40
CA MET A 883 -18.88 22.48 9.05
C MET A 883 -19.72 23.32 10.03
N SER A 884 -19.23 24.52 10.38
CA SER A 884 -20.04 25.50 11.14
C SER A 884 -21.26 25.94 10.32
N GLU A 885 -22.34 26.30 11.02
CA GLU A 885 -23.61 26.66 10.39
C GLU A 885 -23.47 27.88 9.46
N GLU A 886 -22.62 28.83 9.84
CA GLU A 886 -22.31 30.04 9.06
C GLU A 886 -21.51 29.72 7.79
N THR A 887 -20.48 28.88 7.89
CA THR A 887 -19.71 28.43 6.71
C THR A 887 -20.57 27.57 5.78
N ARG A 888 -21.52 26.79 6.33
CA ARG A 888 -22.48 26.02 5.53
C ARG A 888 -23.45 26.93 4.79
N LYS A 889 -24.01 27.96 5.45
CA LYS A 889 -24.87 28.97 4.82
C LYS A 889 -24.13 29.73 3.73
N GLU A 890 -22.89 30.16 3.97
CA GLU A 890 -22.09 30.88 2.97
C GLU A 890 -21.70 30.01 1.76
N LYS A 891 -21.43 28.72 1.95
CA LYS A 891 -21.16 27.78 0.86
C LYS A 891 -22.42 27.44 0.06
N LEU A 892 -23.57 27.25 0.73
CA LEU A 892 -24.87 27.05 0.08
C LEU A 892 -25.30 28.31 -0.70
N ARG A 893 -24.85 29.49 -0.28
CA ARG A 893 -25.01 30.76 -1.02
C ARG A 893 -24.37 30.79 -2.37
N ARG A 894 -23.13 30.30 -2.42
CA ARG A 894 -22.36 30.16 -3.66
C ARG A 894 -22.93 29.04 -4.55
N PHE A 895 -23.75 28.14 -4.00
CA PHE A 895 -24.40 27.02 -4.67
C PHE A 895 -25.77 27.37 -5.29
N VAL A 896 -26.56 28.24 -4.65
CA VAL A 896 -27.91 28.61 -5.10
C VAL A 896 -27.90 29.71 -6.17
N VAL A 897 -26.86 30.55 -6.22
CA VAL A 897 -26.82 31.77 -7.05
C VAL A 897 -25.66 31.73 -8.05
N GLY A 898 -25.96 31.46 -9.33
CA GLY A 898 -24.96 31.54 -10.40
C GLY A 898 -25.60 31.51 -11.80
N GLN A 899 -25.21 32.46 -12.66
CA GLN A 899 -25.69 32.52 -14.05
C GLN A 899 -24.50 32.34 -15.00
N ALA A 900 -24.61 31.36 -15.91
CA ALA A 900 -23.74 31.34 -17.07
C ALA A 900 -24.24 32.43 -18.03
N ASN A 901 -23.49 33.53 -18.17
CA ASN A 901 -23.71 34.43 -19.29
C ASN A 901 -23.39 33.65 -20.57
N GLY A 902 -24.19 33.79 -21.62
CA GLY A 902 -24.08 33.02 -22.86
C GLY A 902 -22.76 33.18 -23.65
N ARG A 903 -21.69 33.71 -23.02
CA ARG A 903 -20.31 33.79 -23.49
C ARG A 903 -19.41 32.79 -22.71
N CYS A 904 -18.90 31.76 -23.37
CA CYS A 904 -17.81 30.87 -23.00
C CYS A 904 -16.73 31.61 -22.19
N GLY A 905 -16.45 31.12 -20.99
CA GLY A 905 -15.36 31.62 -20.14
C GLY A 905 -15.63 32.90 -19.35
N CYS A 906 -16.84 33.47 -19.43
CA CYS A 906 -17.25 34.61 -18.59
C CYS A 906 -18.43 34.22 -17.70
N PHE A 907 -18.13 33.73 -16.49
CA PHE A 907 -19.11 33.66 -15.40
C PHE A 907 -19.09 35.01 -14.69
N GLU A 908 -20.07 35.86 -14.98
CA GLU A 908 -20.28 37.02 -14.12
C GLU A 908 -21.03 36.53 -12.88
N PRO A 909 -20.59 36.89 -11.66
CA PRO A 909 -21.52 36.84 -10.53
C PRO A 909 -22.75 37.64 -10.96
N VAL A 910 -23.94 37.15 -10.66
CA VAL A 910 -25.14 37.95 -10.93
C VAL A 910 -24.98 39.21 -10.08
N GLU A 911 -24.59 40.33 -10.69
CA GLU A 911 -24.71 41.65 -10.09
C GLU A 911 -26.19 41.99 -10.06
N ILE A 912 -26.91 41.28 -9.19
CA ILE A 912 -28.14 41.82 -8.66
C ILE A 912 -27.67 43.01 -7.81
N CYS A 913 -28.13 44.21 -8.12
CA CYS A 913 -28.13 45.29 -7.12
C CYS A 913 -29.05 44.82 -5.99
N VAL A 914 -28.52 44.06 -5.05
CA VAL A 914 -29.28 43.47 -3.95
C VAL A 914 -29.53 44.54 -2.91
N MET A 915 -30.78 44.96 -2.78
CA MET A 915 -31.29 45.49 -1.52
C MET A 915 -31.48 44.29 -0.58
N ASP A 916 -31.02 44.40 0.67
CA ASP A 916 -31.28 43.41 1.72
C ASP A 916 -32.79 43.13 1.79
N GLY A 917 -33.22 41.91 1.43
CA GLY A 917 -34.64 41.51 1.38
C GLY A 917 -35.13 40.79 0.12
N ASN A 918 -34.27 40.48 -0.87
CA ASN A 918 -34.70 39.66 -2.02
C ASN A 918 -34.92 38.18 -1.62
N PRO A 919 -36.16 37.64 -1.72
CA PRO A 919 -36.48 36.26 -1.32
C PRO A 919 -35.77 35.17 -2.15
N GLU A 920 -35.24 35.50 -3.34
CA GLU A 920 -34.42 34.57 -4.13
C GLU A 920 -33.01 34.36 -3.56
N LEU A 921 -32.55 35.24 -2.66
CA LEU A 921 -31.23 35.17 -2.00
C LEU A 921 -31.30 34.68 -0.55
N ASP A 922 -32.50 34.46 0.00
CA ASP A 922 -32.68 33.79 1.29
C ASP A 922 -32.57 32.28 1.08
N GLU A 923 -31.53 31.66 1.61
CA GLU A 923 -31.25 30.22 1.39
C GLU A 923 -31.67 29.34 2.55
N SER A 924 -32.27 29.93 3.58
CA SER A 924 -32.68 29.24 4.81
C SER A 924 -33.54 28.01 4.49
N ASP A 925 -34.46 28.15 3.52
CA ASP A 925 -35.32 27.05 3.07
C ASP A 925 -34.56 25.93 2.36
N VAL A 926 -33.54 26.25 1.55
CA VAL A 926 -32.73 25.27 0.82
C VAL A 926 -31.85 24.49 1.80
N VAL A 927 -31.24 25.20 2.76
CA VAL A 927 -30.40 24.63 3.84
C VAL A 927 -31.20 23.64 4.68
N GLU A 928 -32.42 24.02 5.07
CA GLU A 928 -33.29 23.18 5.89
C GLU A 928 -33.71 21.91 5.14
N ARG A 929 -34.10 22.03 3.86
CA ARG A 929 -34.44 20.87 3.02
C ARG A 929 -33.23 19.96 2.76
N TRP A 930 -32.05 20.55 2.58
CA TRP A 930 -30.81 19.79 2.42
C TRP A 930 -30.48 18.95 3.65
N LYS A 931 -30.62 19.52 4.84
CA LYS A 931 -30.43 18.80 6.11
C LYS A 931 -31.37 17.60 6.23
N GLN A 932 -32.64 17.76 5.86
CA GLN A 932 -33.61 16.66 5.83
C GLN A 932 -33.18 15.53 4.87
N LEU A 933 -32.54 15.87 3.74
CA LEU A 933 -32.02 14.90 2.79
C LEU A 933 -30.79 14.16 3.34
N GLU A 934 -29.90 14.86 4.05
CA GLU A 934 -28.74 14.27 4.74
C GLU A 934 -29.18 13.28 5.82
N GLU A 935 -30.17 13.65 6.64
CA GLU A 935 -30.76 12.76 7.65
C GLU A 935 -31.37 11.50 7.02
N LEU A 936 -32.03 11.65 5.87
CA LEU A 936 -32.56 10.52 5.10
C LEU A 936 -31.45 9.58 4.59
N MET A 937 -30.36 10.12 4.05
CA MET A 937 -29.22 9.33 3.59
C MET A 937 -28.50 8.61 4.74
N GLU A 938 -28.32 9.28 5.87
CA GLU A 938 -27.71 8.69 7.06
C GLU A 938 -28.55 7.55 7.63
N ARG A 939 -29.89 7.69 7.62
CA ARG A 939 -30.81 6.60 7.93
C ARG A 939 -30.61 5.42 6.98
N ASN A 940 -30.54 5.65 5.67
CA ASN A 940 -30.35 4.59 4.67
C ASN A 940 -28.99 3.89 4.80
N ARG A 941 -27.91 4.63 5.10
CA ARG A 941 -26.58 4.08 5.40
C ARG A 941 -26.61 3.12 6.58
N ARG A 942 -27.29 3.49 7.66
CA ARG A 942 -27.43 2.65 8.85
C ARG A 942 -28.23 1.38 8.57
N ILE A 943 -29.30 1.48 7.77
CA ILE A 943 -30.09 0.32 7.35
C ILE A 943 -29.23 -0.63 6.49
N SER A 944 -28.45 -0.09 5.56
CA SER A 944 -27.58 -0.86 4.66
C SER A 944 -26.40 -1.51 5.38
N ALA A 945 -25.89 -0.91 6.47
CA ALA A 945 -24.79 -1.45 7.27
C ALA A 945 -25.22 -2.52 8.31
N GLY A 946 -26.53 -2.66 8.55
CA GLY A 946 -27.10 -3.67 9.44
C GLY A 946 -27.60 -4.95 8.73
N GLN A 947 -27.60 -4.97 7.39
CA GLN A 947 -27.76 -6.16 6.55
C GLN A 947 -26.38 -6.72 6.17
#